data_AF-A0A2C9ZQ60-F1
#
_entry.id   AF-A0A2C9ZQ60-F1
#
_cell.length_a   1.000
_cell.length_b   1.000
_cell.length_c   1.000
_cell.angle_alpha   90.00
_cell.angle_beta   90.00
_cell.angle_gamma   90.00
#
_symmetry.space_group_name_H-M   'P 1'
#
loop_
_entity.id
_entity.type
_entity.pdbx_description
1 polymer ?
#
loop_
_entity_poly.entity_id
_entity_poly.type
_entity_poly.pdbx_seq_one_letter_code
_entity_poly.pdbx_strand_id
1 'polypeptide(L)'
;MLPASVSSAASGSDAPFTVKALTTNGRVNPLGIGGEDPVLGWQLASARRATSQKAYEIQVGRRPGSADVWSSGKVESGRQVGVRYEGPGLEAGTRYFWRVRAWDDKGAASPWSATAYFETGLLNSGDWDGAQWITRPAAPGELDKWTDYTATVDFKLDSAAFGMFLRAPDASNGYMWQFNVTGSTPMLRLHKQVKGTYTVVQQVDLAPYGFTNAGLLDGRHTVRYDVAGTTIKTTLDGKPVSTLIDSTFTKGYIGFRTHACCGERGTVYDAVVTGADGGTLLDTDFASARNPFTGGDIADSALVVSGTTDALYGPAARPLPLLRKDFATEPGKKVASARVYASALGLYELEINGKRVGDQVLAPGWTNYHKRIQSQTYDVTKLLDGGDNVLGASLAEGWWAGKVGLGWSRQYGDTPALVAKMRITYTDGSVQWIATDGSWKASEGPYAKADLQDGETYDARLEPSGWSRPGFDDATWEPAASLESRTALLVPQSDEPVRRTQVLQARKMTEPTTGTYVYDLGQNMVGVSRLTLTGSAGQTVKIRYAEVLNKNGTLYTDNFRSAKVTDRYTFAETGTVTYEPTFTQHGFRYIEITGVDEPPALSDVKGVVWGSDLPSTGTLKTSDGMLNQLVSNISWSQRGNFLSIPTDTPARDERLGWTGDISLFAPTANYLVDTRAFLSHWMADVRNSQYANGDLPAVVPTPQGQFGESGVGWSDVMITVPYSVWRSYGDTRILRENYPAMRKFFQFVRDSAGPDLLEPGRTTFFTNDWLHLDDPTEQGILGTAYYAENARMMAEVAKALGDETAASDYSKLSADIRDAFTQAYVAADGTVKNNSQTGYALALGMDLIPDPALVEKAGSKFVAKLALTDYHLRTGFIGTPLLLPALSKIGRDDLAYKMLLHKDYPSWGYEVAGGATTMWERWNSIMPDGSFGPVDMNSFNHYAYGAVGDWMFQNIGGLSAIEPGYKRSRIAPALGGNLTEGSGTLKTVYGLLSSKWSTGNGAIDLKVTVPVNTVAEVHVPARTRSAVTEGGRPADAAKGVRFLRMEDGAAVFEVGSGSYSFGVDTAFGGLGEAEDAAGELRDLVSGLDAPGAWTASEKARQVEKGL
;
A
#
# COMPACT_ATOMS: atom_id res chain seq x y z
N MET A 1 -22.96 -55.25 -24.83
CA MET A 1 -22.64 -55.52 -26.25
C MET A 1 -21.71 -54.41 -26.74
N LEU A 2 -20.68 -54.81 -27.49
CA LEU A 2 -19.62 -54.02 -28.13
C LEU A 2 -20.14 -52.91 -29.08
N PRO A 3 -19.26 -51.99 -29.56
CA PRO A 3 -19.49 -50.55 -29.69
C PRO A 3 -19.82 -50.09 -31.12
N ALA A 4 -20.32 -48.86 -31.25
CA ALA A 4 -20.51 -48.20 -32.54
C ALA A 4 -19.41 -47.16 -32.80
N SER A 5 -18.52 -47.54 -33.73
CA SER A 5 -17.78 -46.73 -34.72
C SER A 5 -17.28 -45.33 -34.32
N VAL A 6 -15.95 -45.26 -34.18
CA VAL A 6 -15.14 -44.04 -34.27
C VAL A 6 -15.29 -43.45 -35.68
N SER A 7 -15.86 -42.24 -35.77
CA SER A 7 -15.86 -41.43 -36.98
C SER A 7 -14.48 -40.76 -37.13
N SER A 8 -13.95 -40.85 -38.35
CA SER A 8 -12.67 -40.34 -38.81
C SER A 8 -12.36 -38.91 -38.37
N ALA A 9 -11.13 -38.72 -37.92
CA ALA A 9 -10.48 -37.45 -37.68
C ALA A 9 -10.71 -36.48 -38.85
N ALA A 10 -11.46 -35.41 -38.58
CA ALA A 10 -11.37 -34.21 -39.37
C ALA A 10 -9.96 -33.63 -39.20
N SER A 11 -9.31 -33.37 -40.32
CA SER A 11 -8.05 -32.67 -40.48
C SER A 11 -7.93 -31.46 -39.55
N GLY A 12 -6.78 -31.31 -38.89
CA GLY A 12 -6.49 -30.24 -37.94
C GLY A 12 -6.80 -28.85 -38.50
N SER A 13 -7.76 -28.19 -37.86
CA SER A 13 -7.93 -26.74 -38.01
C SER A 13 -6.87 -26.07 -37.14
N ASP A 14 -5.79 -25.57 -37.76
CA ASP A 14 -4.88 -24.59 -37.16
C ASP A 14 -5.73 -23.41 -36.66
N ALA A 15 -5.84 -23.19 -35.35
CA ALA A 15 -6.45 -21.97 -34.84
C ALA A 15 -5.62 -20.77 -35.36
N PRO A 16 -6.26 -19.75 -35.96
CA PRO A 16 -5.54 -18.66 -36.62
C PRO A 16 -4.70 -17.85 -35.62
N PHE A 17 -3.52 -17.41 -36.07
CA PHE A 17 -2.69 -16.44 -35.35
C PHE A 17 -3.50 -15.15 -35.13
N THR A 18 -3.74 -14.79 -33.87
CA THR A 18 -4.62 -13.67 -33.50
C THR A 18 -4.04 -12.78 -32.43
N VAL A 19 -4.49 -11.52 -32.41
CA VAL A 19 -4.14 -10.51 -31.41
C VAL A 19 -5.30 -10.32 -30.43
N LYS A 20 -5.01 -10.25 -29.13
CA LYS A 20 -5.99 -10.11 -28.04
C LYS A 20 -5.42 -9.30 -26.86
N ALA A 21 -6.26 -9.04 -25.86
CA ALA A 21 -5.88 -8.42 -24.59
C ALA A 21 -5.05 -7.13 -24.78
N LEU A 22 -5.62 -6.18 -25.51
CA LEU A 22 -5.02 -4.86 -25.75
C LEU A 22 -5.01 -4.06 -24.46
N THR A 23 -3.89 -3.38 -24.19
CA THR A 23 -3.73 -2.49 -23.02
C THR A 23 -3.09 -1.17 -23.42
N THR A 24 -3.51 -0.09 -22.76
CA THR A 24 -2.85 1.22 -22.80
C THR A 24 -2.33 1.53 -21.40
N ASN A 25 -1.05 1.87 -21.27
CA ASN A 25 -0.36 2.04 -19.98
C ASN A 25 -0.53 0.83 -19.04
N GLY A 26 -0.61 -0.38 -19.62
CA GLY A 26 -0.83 -1.63 -18.89
C GLY A 26 -2.28 -1.89 -18.45
N ARG A 27 -3.22 -0.98 -18.73
CA ARG A 27 -4.63 -1.07 -18.31
C ARG A 27 -5.55 -1.36 -19.49
N VAL A 28 -6.67 -2.03 -19.24
CA VAL A 28 -7.69 -2.34 -20.26
C VAL A 28 -8.65 -1.18 -20.39
N ASN A 29 -8.75 -0.61 -21.60
CA ASN A 29 -9.67 0.48 -21.92
C ASN A 29 -9.73 1.64 -20.90
N PRO A 30 -8.57 2.19 -20.47
CA PRO A 30 -8.55 3.13 -19.35
C PRO A 30 -9.23 4.45 -19.70
N LEU A 31 -9.91 5.03 -18.71
CA LEU A 31 -10.62 6.31 -18.79
C LEU A 31 -9.92 7.34 -17.92
N GLY A 32 -9.71 8.54 -18.45
CA GLY A 32 -9.08 9.63 -17.72
C GLY A 32 -7.57 9.45 -17.56
N ILE A 33 -6.87 8.94 -18.58
CA ILE A 33 -5.40 8.85 -18.52
C ILE A 33 -4.75 10.21 -18.79
N GLY A 34 -3.50 10.37 -18.36
CA GLY A 34 -2.64 11.45 -18.84
C GLY A 34 -2.42 11.39 -20.35
N GLY A 35 -2.09 12.53 -20.95
CA GLY A 35 -1.82 12.65 -22.39
C GLY A 35 -0.36 12.37 -22.76
N GLU A 36 0.53 12.26 -21.78
CA GLU A 36 1.97 12.12 -21.98
C GLU A 36 2.40 10.65 -22.14
N ASP A 37 3.23 10.39 -23.14
CA ASP A 37 3.88 9.11 -23.46
C ASP A 37 3.00 7.83 -23.31
N PRO A 38 1.79 7.75 -23.89
CA PRO A 38 0.99 6.53 -23.81
C PRO A 38 1.75 5.35 -24.44
N VAL A 39 1.71 4.20 -23.76
CA VAL A 39 2.29 2.95 -24.26
C VAL A 39 1.21 1.91 -24.54
N LEU A 40 1.35 1.21 -25.65
CA LEU A 40 0.43 0.18 -26.14
C LEU A 40 1.04 -1.21 -25.94
N GLY A 41 0.20 -2.17 -25.60
CA GLY A 41 0.59 -3.57 -25.46
C GLY A 41 -0.52 -4.53 -25.88
N TRP A 42 -0.14 -5.72 -26.33
CA TRP A 42 -1.08 -6.77 -26.73
C TRP A 42 -0.51 -8.17 -26.50
N GLN A 43 -1.40 -9.15 -26.39
CA GLN A 43 -1.08 -10.56 -26.35
C GLN A 43 -1.41 -11.23 -27.69
N LEU A 44 -0.74 -12.36 -27.94
CA LEU A 44 -0.91 -13.15 -29.15
C LEU A 44 -1.43 -14.55 -28.80
N ALA A 45 -2.15 -15.17 -29.72
CA ALA A 45 -2.60 -16.55 -29.62
C ALA A 45 -2.34 -17.31 -30.91
N SER A 46 -1.94 -18.58 -30.79
CA SER A 46 -1.66 -19.51 -31.88
C SER A 46 -1.75 -20.94 -31.36
N ALA A 47 -2.29 -21.87 -32.15
CA ALA A 47 -2.20 -23.30 -31.87
C ALA A 47 -0.84 -23.90 -32.26
N ARG A 48 -0.07 -23.20 -33.09
CA ARG A 48 1.23 -23.65 -33.57
C ARG A 48 2.32 -23.39 -32.52
N ARG A 49 3.08 -24.44 -32.17
CA ARG A 49 4.28 -24.32 -31.34
C ARG A 49 5.34 -23.40 -31.97
N ALA A 50 6.13 -22.74 -31.14
CA ALA A 50 7.20 -21.83 -31.51
C ALA A 50 6.76 -20.69 -32.45
N THR A 51 5.50 -20.26 -32.34
CA THR A 51 5.02 -19.06 -33.06
C THR A 51 5.62 -17.80 -32.44
N SER A 52 6.11 -16.90 -33.29
CA SER A 52 6.64 -15.58 -32.88
C SER A 52 6.14 -14.47 -33.80
N GLN A 53 6.15 -13.23 -33.30
CA GLN A 53 5.80 -12.04 -34.09
C GLN A 53 7.05 -11.54 -34.82
N LYS A 54 6.88 -11.16 -36.09
CA LYS A 54 7.92 -10.50 -36.90
C LYS A 54 7.60 -9.05 -37.25
N ALA A 55 6.31 -8.71 -37.35
CA ALA A 55 5.89 -7.34 -37.58
C ALA A 55 4.56 -7.04 -36.90
N TYR A 56 4.24 -5.75 -36.76
CA TYR A 56 2.93 -5.26 -36.33
C TYR A 56 2.51 -4.02 -37.12
N GLU A 57 1.22 -3.70 -37.05
CA GLU A 57 0.65 -2.44 -37.52
C GLU A 57 -0.44 -1.98 -36.56
N ILE A 58 -0.36 -0.72 -36.14
CA ILE A 58 -1.29 -0.07 -35.21
C ILE A 58 -2.05 1.02 -35.96
N GLN A 59 -3.35 1.13 -35.67
CA GLN A 59 -4.19 2.24 -36.09
C GLN A 59 -4.85 2.87 -34.87
N VAL A 60 -4.82 4.20 -34.81
CA VAL A 60 -5.48 5.02 -33.79
C VAL A 60 -6.35 6.06 -34.49
N GLY A 61 -7.57 6.21 -33.99
CA GLY A 61 -8.54 7.15 -34.54
C GLY A 61 -9.58 7.62 -33.54
N ARG A 62 -10.36 8.64 -33.90
CA ARG A 62 -11.45 9.18 -33.06
C ARG A 62 -12.75 8.39 -33.18
N ARG A 63 -12.80 7.45 -34.13
CA ARG A 63 -13.93 6.54 -34.34
C ARG A 63 -13.43 5.10 -34.37
N PRO A 64 -14.27 4.12 -33.98
CA PRO A 64 -13.89 2.72 -34.06
C PRO A 64 -13.43 2.34 -35.48
N GLY A 65 -12.21 1.80 -35.58
CA GLY A 65 -11.62 1.33 -36.84
C GLY A 65 -11.06 2.41 -37.78
N SER A 66 -11.12 3.69 -37.42
CA SER A 66 -10.43 4.76 -38.17
C SER A 66 -8.95 4.85 -37.79
N ALA A 67 -8.15 5.41 -38.70
CA ALA A 67 -6.72 5.70 -38.53
C ALA A 67 -6.44 7.20 -38.75
N ASP A 68 -7.42 8.05 -38.41
CA ASP A 68 -7.40 9.50 -38.62
C ASP A 68 -6.53 10.27 -37.63
N VAL A 69 -5.97 9.60 -36.62
CA VAL A 69 -5.03 10.19 -35.65
C VAL A 69 -3.62 9.69 -35.89
N TRP A 70 -3.44 8.36 -35.96
CA TRP A 70 -2.12 7.76 -36.18
C TRP A 70 -2.23 6.39 -36.85
N SER A 71 -1.26 6.08 -37.70
CA SER A 71 -1.01 4.74 -38.23
C SER A 71 0.49 4.50 -38.19
N SER A 72 0.92 3.37 -37.63
CA SER A 72 2.35 3.03 -37.61
C SER A 72 2.84 2.54 -38.98
N GLY A 73 1.94 2.16 -39.88
CA GLY A 73 2.27 1.26 -40.98
C GLY A 73 2.80 -0.09 -40.47
N LYS A 74 3.27 -0.93 -41.39
CA LYS A 74 3.89 -2.21 -41.03
C LYS A 74 5.29 -1.94 -40.44
N VAL A 75 5.48 -2.25 -39.17
CA VAL A 75 6.76 -2.11 -38.45
C VAL A 75 7.36 -3.50 -38.26
N GLU A 76 8.55 -3.74 -38.82
CA GLU A 76 9.30 -4.99 -38.65
C GLU A 76 9.90 -5.04 -37.23
N SER A 77 9.17 -5.66 -36.29
CA SER A 77 9.55 -5.78 -34.90
C SER A 77 8.79 -6.90 -34.18
N GLY A 78 9.50 -7.63 -33.33
CA GLY A 78 8.92 -8.60 -32.39
C GLY A 78 8.43 -7.99 -31.08
N ARG A 79 8.43 -6.65 -30.93
CA ARG A 79 7.95 -5.95 -29.74
C ARG A 79 6.42 -5.92 -29.73
N GLN A 80 5.83 -6.19 -28.57
CA GLN A 80 4.37 -6.13 -28.35
C GLN A 80 4.00 -5.57 -26.96
N VAL A 81 4.99 -5.03 -26.24
CA VAL A 81 4.86 -4.48 -24.89
C VAL A 81 5.56 -3.13 -24.85
N GLY A 82 4.93 -2.16 -24.20
CA GLY A 82 5.49 -0.82 -24.03
C GLY A 82 5.74 -0.11 -25.37
N VAL A 83 4.95 -0.39 -26.42
CA VAL A 83 5.11 0.24 -27.74
C VAL A 83 4.60 1.68 -27.63
N ARG A 84 5.49 2.65 -27.80
CA ARG A 84 5.16 4.07 -27.63
C ARG A 84 4.18 4.51 -28.71
N TYR A 85 3.21 5.31 -28.32
CA TYR A 85 2.41 6.07 -29.26
C TYR A 85 3.27 7.17 -29.89
N GLU A 86 3.35 7.19 -31.23
CA GLU A 86 4.17 8.15 -31.99
C GLU A 86 3.31 9.09 -32.86
N GLY A 87 2.02 9.16 -32.57
CA GLY A 87 1.11 10.08 -33.26
C GLY A 87 1.19 11.51 -32.72
N PRO A 88 0.33 12.42 -33.23
CA PRO A 88 0.23 13.79 -32.74
C PRO A 88 -0.17 13.87 -31.26
N GLY A 89 0.10 15.01 -30.61
CA GLY A 89 -0.30 15.25 -29.22
C GLY A 89 -1.79 14.99 -28.98
N LEU A 90 -2.10 14.34 -27.85
CA LEU A 90 -3.47 14.00 -27.48
C LEU A 90 -4.21 15.21 -26.90
N GLU A 91 -5.51 15.31 -27.19
CA GLU A 91 -6.40 16.36 -26.70
C GLU A 91 -7.03 15.93 -25.37
N ALA A 92 -7.36 16.89 -24.49
CA ALA A 92 -8.05 16.63 -23.23
C ALA A 92 -9.47 16.08 -23.45
N GLY A 93 -9.93 15.22 -22.52
CA GLY A 93 -11.29 14.69 -22.50
C GLY A 93 -11.72 13.99 -23.80
N THR A 94 -10.79 13.31 -24.47
CA THR A 94 -10.98 12.77 -25.82
C THR A 94 -10.75 11.27 -25.85
N ARG A 95 -11.72 10.53 -26.40
CA ARG A 95 -11.60 9.09 -26.60
C ARG A 95 -10.90 8.76 -27.90
N TYR A 96 -9.87 7.94 -27.81
CA TYR A 96 -9.13 7.38 -28.93
C TYR A 96 -9.39 5.88 -29.02
N PHE A 97 -9.85 5.44 -30.17
CA PHE A 97 -10.01 4.03 -30.50
C PHE A 97 -8.75 3.54 -31.18
N TRP A 98 -8.31 2.33 -30.83
CA TRP A 98 -7.14 1.74 -31.48
C TRP A 98 -7.30 0.25 -31.71
N ARG A 99 -6.56 -0.25 -32.67
CA ARG A 99 -6.47 -1.68 -33.00
C ARG A 99 -5.08 -2.00 -33.53
N VAL A 100 -4.72 -3.28 -33.45
CA VAL A 100 -3.43 -3.78 -33.92
C VAL A 100 -3.64 -5.07 -34.70
N ARG A 101 -2.81 -5.28 -35.73
CA ARG A 101 -2.59 -6.59 -36.35
C ARG A 101 -1.11 -6.93 -36.32
N ALA A 102 -0.79 -8.22 -36.37
CA ALA A 102 0.57 -8.72 -36.30
C ALA A 102 0.86 -9.69 -37.45
N TRP A 103 2.13 -9.93 -37.75
CA TRP A 103 2.58 -10.97 -38.67
C TRP A 103 3.40 -12.00 -37.91
N ASP A 104 3.13 -13.28 -38.17
CA ASP A 104 3.87 -14.38 -37.57
C ASP A 104 5.21 -14.65 -38.28
N ASP A 105 5.96 -15.63 -37.79
CA ASP A 105 7.24 -16.10 -38.34
C ASP A 105 7.14 -16.77 -39.72
N LYS A 106 5.93 -16.99 -40.26
CA LYS A 106 5.70 -17.44 -41.64
C LYS A 106 5.26 -16.29 -42.55
N GLY A 107 5.19 -15.06 -42.04
CA GLY A 107 4.70 -13.89 -42.76
C GLY A 107 3.17 -13.85 -42.91
N ALA A 108 2.43 -14.70 -42.18
CA ALA A 108 0.97 -14.66 -42.18
C ALA A 108 0.48 -13.52 -41.28
N ALA A 109 -0.34 -12.63 -41.84
CA ALA A 109 -0.98 -11.54 -41.09
C ALA A 109 -2.14 -12.09 -40.24
N SER A 110 -2.25 -11.65 -39.00
CA SER A 110 -3.48 -11.81 -38.22
C SER A 110 -4.59 -10.94 -38.81
N PRO A 111 -5.87 -11.26 -38.53
CA PRO A 111 -6.92 -10.25 -38.57
C PRO A 111 -6.55 -9.05 -37.68
N TRP A 112 -7.18 -7.91 -37.93
CA TRP A 112 -7.18 -6.82 -36.96
C TRP A 112 -7.79 -7.29 -35.64
N SER A 113 -7.22 -6.86 -34.52
CA SER A 113 -7.81 -7.07 -33.20
C SER A 113 -9.21 -6.46 -33.13
N ALA A 114 -9.98 -6.89 -32.12
CA ALA A 114 -11.10 -6.09 -31.66
C ALA A 114 -10.61 -4.66 -31.31
N THR A 115 -11.44 -3.66 -31.58
CA THR A 115 -11.11 -2.27 -31.27
C THR A 115 -11.11 -2.07 -29.76
N ALA A 116 -9.98 -1.62 -29.23
CA ALA A 116 -9.84 -1.11 -27.88
C ALA A 116 -9.95 0.42 -27.89
N TYR A 117 -9.99 1.04 -26.71
CA TYR A 117 -9.89 2.49 -26.61
C TYR A 117 -9.04 2.92 -25.41
N PHE A 118 -8.69 4.19 -25.36
CA PHE A 118 -8.31 4.88 -24.14
C PHE A 118 -8.89 6.29 -24.23
N GLU A 119 -9.14 6.92 -23.10
CA GLU A 119 -9.70 8.27 -23.07
C GLU A 119 -8.88 9.14 -22.13
N THR A 120 -8.45 10.31 -22.60
CA THR A 120 -7.67 11.26 -21.83
C THR A 120 -8.53 11.98 -20.80
N GLY A 121 -7.93 12.33 -19.66
CA GLY A 121 -8.55 13.22 -18.67
C GLY A 121 -8.47 14.69 -19.07
N LEU A 122 -8.62 15.57 -18.08
CA LEU A 122 -8.22 16.97 -18.21
C LEU A 122 -6.72 17.07 -17.97
N LEU A 123 -5.98 17.60 -18.94
CA LEU A 123 -4.52 17.43 -19.01
C LEU A 123 -3.77 18.57 -18.34
N ASN A 124 -4.34 19.77 -18.34
CA ASN A 124 -3.71 20.97 -17.81
C ASN A 124 -4.67 21.77 -16.92
N SER A 125 -4.12 22.71 -16.15
CA SER A 125 -4.92 23.60 -15.29
C SER A 125 -6.01 24.37 -16.04
N GLY A 126 -5.73 24.85 -17.25
CA GLY A 126 -6.70 25.56 -18.09
C GLY A 126 -7.88 24.71 -18.54
N ASP A 127 -7.73 23.37 -18.60
CA ASP A 127 -8.86 22.49 -18.89
C ASP A 127 -9.91 22.50 -17.76
N TRP A 128 -9.52 22.95 -16.56
CA TRP A 128 -10.41 23.14 -15.41
C TRP A 128 -11.03 24.55 -15.34
N ASP A 129 -10.82 25.42 -16.33
CA ASP A 129 -11.38 26.78 -16.33
C ASP A 129 -12.89 26.80 -16.02
N GLY A 130 -13.28 27.70 -15.13
CA GLY A 130 -14.65 27.81 -14.63
C GLY A 130 -15.00 26.87 -13.48
N ALA A 131 -14.16 25.89 -13.13
CA ALA A 131 -14.32 25.09 -11.92
C ALA A 131 -13.58 25.72 -10.75
N GLN A 132 -14.30 25.93 -9.65
CA GLN A 132 -13.80 26.45 -8.39
C GLN A 132 -13.71 25.31 -7.37
N TRP A 133 -12.72 25.38 -6.48
CA TRP A 133 -12.72 24.53 -5.30
C TRP A 133 -13.79 25.06 -4.36
N ILE A 134 -14.81 24.25 -4.07
CA ILE A 134 -15.94 24.65 -3.24
C ILE A 134 -16.02 23.82 -1.97
N THR A 135 -16.50 24.43 -0.91
CA THR A 135 -16.74 23.80 0.38
C THR A 135 -18.00 24.36 1.01
N ARG A 136 -18.45 23.78 2.11
CA ARG A 136 -19.45 24.43 2.95
C ARG A 136 -18.80 25.66 3.60
N PRO A 137 -19.46 26.83 3.63
CA PRO A 137 -18.95 27.98 4.34
C PRO A 137 -18.55 27.62 5.77
N ALA A 138 -17.45 28.23 6.23
CA ALA A 138 -17.17 28.24 7.66
C ALA A 138 -18.42 28.81 8.37
N ALA A 139 -18.79 28.23 9.51
CA ALA A 139 -19.81 28.88 10.34
C ALA A 139 -19.33 30.32 10.61
N PRO A 140 -20.22 31.33 10.73
CA PRO A 140 -19.85 32.63 11.31
C PRO A 140 -18.99 32.33 12.52
N GLY A 141 -17.75 32.84 12.54
CA GLY A 141 -16.64 32.22 13.25
C GLY A 141 -17.12 31.82 14.64
N GLU A 142 -17.11 30.54 14.98
CA GLU A 142 -17.57 30.12 16.31
C GLU A 142 -16.88 30.97 17.38
N LEU A 143 -15.60 31.26 17.17
CA LEU A 143 -14.79 32.22 17.90
C LEU A 143 -15.34 33.66 18.00
N ASP A 144 -16.07 34.14 17.00
CA ASP A 144 -16.70 35.47 16.96
C ASP A 144 -17.86 35.57 17.96
N LYS A 145 -18.45 34.43 18.37
CA LYS A 145 -19.39 34.37 19.50
C LYS A 145 -18.68 34.55 20.85
N TRP A 146 -17.38 34.26 20.91
CA TRP A 146 -16.55 34.32 22.11
C TRP A 146 -15.79 35.65 22.22
N THR A 147 -16.53 36.74 22.01
CA THR A 147 -16.05 38.10 22.26
C THR A 147 -16.33 38.46 23.72
N ASP A 148 -17.48 39.07 23.99
CA ASP A 148 -17.89 39.45 25.34
C ASP A 148 -18.74 38.34 25.96
N TYR A 149 -18.40 37.92 27.18
CA TYR A 149 -19.06 36.82 27.87
C TYR A 149 -18.87 36.88 29.38
N THR A 150 -19.73 36.14 30.08
CA THR A 150 -19.51 35.76 31.47
C THR A 150 -19.08 34.30 31.49
N ALA A 151 -17.99 33.97 32.18
CA ALA A 151 -17.59 32.59 32.46
C ALA A 151 -17.62 32.33 33.96
N THR A 152 -18.32 31.28 34.38
CA THR A 152 -18.33 30.78 35.77
C THR A 152 -17.79 29.38 35.77
N VAL A 153 -16.80 29.10 36.63
CA VAL A 153 -16.15 27.80 36.72
C VAL A 153 -16.10 27.37 38.17
N ASP A 154 -16.65 26.20 38.45
CA ASP A 154 -16.48 25.52 39.73
C ASP A 154 -15.30 24.57 39.64
N PHE A 155 -14.32 24.75 40.52
CA PHE A 155 -13.08 24.01 40.49
C PHE A 155 -12.56 23.69 41.89
N LYS A 156 -11.60 22.77 41.95
CA LYS A 156 -10.72 22.54 43.08
C LYS A 156 -9.28 22.64 42.59
N LEU A 157 -8.45 23.37 43.34
CA LEU A 157 -7.01 23.32 43.17
C LEU A 157 -6.50 22.10 43.93
N ASP A 158 -6.07 21.06 43.23
CA ASP A 158 -5.66 19.81 43.88
C ASP A 158 -4.21 19.88 44.40
N SER A 159 -3.32 20.52 43.65
CA SER A 159 -1.93 20.73 44.08
C SER A 159 -1.23 21.86 43.34
N ALA A 160 -0.31 22.53 44.03
CA ALA A 160 0.63 23.54 43.55
C ALA A 160 0.01 24.77 42.84
N ALA A 161 -0.50 24.59 41.62
CA ALA A 161 -1.18 25.62 40.85
C ALA A 161 -2.16 25.04 39.82
N PHE A 162 -3.10 25.87 39.37
CA PHE A 162 -4.07 25.53 38.31
C PHE A 162 -4.39 26.78 37.47
N GLY A 163 -4.30 26.65 36.15
CA GLY A 163 -4.49 27.73 35.19
C GLY A 163 -5.84 27.69 34.48
N MET A 164 -6.42 28.86 34.21
CA MET A 164 -7.63 29.03 33.41
C MET A 164 -7.40 30.00 32.27
N PHE A 165 -7.61 29.56 31.03
CA PHE A 165 -7.51 30.40 29.83
C PHE A 165 -8.79 31.21 29.63
N LEU A 166 -8.65 32.46 29.18
CA LEU A 166 -9.72 33.33 28.68
C LEU A 166 -9.25 34.06 27.42
N ARG A 167 -10.17 34.38 26.51
CA ARG A 167 -9.88 35.00 25.20
C ARG A 167 -8.71 34.29 24.50
N ALA A 168 -8.68 32.96 24.57
CA ALA A 168 -7.64 32.15 23.97
C ALA A 168 -8.11 31.64 22.59
N PRO A 169 -7.67 32.24 21.47
CA PRO A 169 -8.00 31.72 20.14
C PRO A 169 -7.36 30.35 19.83
N ASP A 170 -6.24 30.03 20.50
CA ASP A 170 -5.53 28.76 20.41
C ASP A 170 -4.70 28.54 21.69
N ALA A 171 -4.04 27.39 21.83
CA ALA A 171 -3.24 27.07 23.03
C ALA A 171 -1.94 27.89 23.17
N SER A 172 -1.56 28.67 22.16
CA SER A 172 -0.35 29.51 22.13
C SER A 172 -0.63 31.00 22.33
N ASN A 173 -1.89 31.41 22.32
CA ASN A 173 -2.30 32.81 22.37
C ASN A 173 -3.51 32.95 23.29
N GLY A 174 -3.45 33.86 24.26
CA GLY A 174 -4.57 34.15 25.15
C GLY A 174 -4.14 34.76 26.48
N TYR A 175 -5.12 34.98 27.37
CA TYR A 175 -4.87 35.30 28.76
C TYR A 175 -5.05 34.06 29.64
N MET A 176 -4.33 33.97 30.75
CA MET A 176 -4.42 32.84 31.66
C MET A 176 -4.31 33.26 33.13
N TRP A 177 -5.29 32.87 33.93
CA TRP A 177 -5.35 33.08 35.38
C TRP A 177 -4.84 31.84 36.08
N GLN A 178 -3.70 31.95 36.76
CA GLN A 178 -3.12 30.87 37.53
C GLN A 178 -3.38 31.10 39.03
N PHE A 179 -4.10 30.18 39.66
CA PHE A 179 -4.16 30.07 41.12
C PHE A 179 -2.93 29.31 41.57
N ASN A 180 -2.15 29.87 42.49
CA ASN A 180 -0.88 29.30 42.93
C ASN A 180 -0.75 29.36 44.45
N VAL A 181 -0.43 28.21 45.06
CA VAL A 181 -0.28 28.05 46.52
C VAL A 181 1.13 27.57 46.92
N THR A 182 2.11 27.66 46.02
CA THR A 182 3.49 27.21 46.31
C THR A 182 4.28 28.22 47.16
N GLY A 183 3.80 29.45 47.28
CA GLY A 183 4.41 30.52 48.10
C GLY A 183 3.90 30.54 49.55
N SER A 184 4.32 31.53 50.33
CA SER A 184 3.85 31.73 51.72
C SER A 184 2.40 32.23 51.81
N THR A 185 1.88 32.85 50.74
CA THR A 185 0.49 33.30 50.61
C THR A 185 -0.06 32.84 49.25
N PRO A 186 -1.40 32.66 49.15
CA PRO A 186 -2.03 32.25 47.89
C PRO A 186 -2.03 33.40 46.90
N MET A 187 -1.60 33.13 45.67
CA MET A 187 -1.45 34.12 44.61
C MET A 187 -2.36 33.81 43.42
N LEU A 188 -3.01 34.85 42.89
CA LEU A 188 -3.61 34.82 41.56
C LEU A 188 -2.69 35.54 40.58
N ARG A 189 -2.10 34.80 39.64
CA ARG A 189 -1.17 35.32 38.63
C ARG A 189 -1.84 35.36 37.27
N LEU A 190 -1.99 36.55 36.71
CA LEU A 190 -2.54 36.74 35.38
C LEU A 190 -1.39 36.79 34.38
N HIS A 191 -1.48 35.94 33.37
CA HIS A 191 -0.52 35.86 32.30
C HIS A 191 -1.14 36.30 31.00
N LYS A 192 -0.32 36.89 30.13
CA LYS A 192 -0.58 37.05 28.71
C LYS A 192 0.37 36.14 27.95
N GLN A 193 -0.17 35.28 27.09
CA GLN A 193 0.59 34.38 26.25
C GLN A 193 0.50 34.83 24.80
N VAL A 194 1.65 35.00 24.13
CA VAL A 194 1.71 35.34 22.70
C VAL A 194 2.70 34.40 22.03
N LYS A 195 2.24 33.64 21.02
CA LYS A 195 3.05 32.64 20.30
C LYS A 195 3.83 31.71 21.24
N GLY A 196 3.14 31.20 22.26
CA GLY A 196 3.70 30.27 23.25
C GLY A 196 4.47 30.93 24.41
N THR A 197 4.81 32.22 24.33
CA THR A 197 5.60 32.92 25.36
C THR A 197 4.69 33.55 26.41
N TYR A 198 4.87 33.21 27.69
CA TYR A 198 4.10 33.75 28.81
C TYR A 198 4.77 34.99 29.43
N THR A 199 3.97 36.02 29.70
CA THR A 199 4.36 37.20 30.48
C THR A 199 3.35 37.40 31.61
N VAL A 200 3.81 37.53 32.85
CA VAL A 200 2.94 37.89 33.98
C VAL A 200 2.56 39.37 33.84
N VAL A 201 1.26 39.66 33.72
CA VAL A 201 0.74 41.02 33.55
C VAL A 201 0.14 41.60 34.84
N GLN A 202 -0.27 40.74 35.78
CA GLN A 202 -0.74 41.13 37.11
C GLN A 202 -0.50 39.99 38.10
N GLN A 203 -0.21 40.33 39.36
CA GLN A 203 -0.21 39.39 40.48
C GLN A 203 -1.06 39.97 41.61
N VAL A 204 -1.92 39.14 42.19
CA VAL A 204 -2.81 39.52 43.28
C VAL A 204 -2.59 38.57 44.44
N ASP A 205 -2.27 39.12 45.60
CA ASP A 205 -2.29 38.38 46.87
C ASP A 205 -3.75 38.15 47.28
N LEU A 206 -4.13 36.88 47.45
CA LEU A 206 -5.49 36.51 47.81
C LEU A 206 -5.73 36.52 49.33
N ALA A 207 -4.68 36.63 50.15
CA ALA A 207 -4.80 36.65 51.61
C ALA A 207 -5.67 37.80 52.16
N PRO A 208 -5.60 39.05 51.66
CA PRO A 208 -6.49 40.14 52.10
C PRO A 208 -7.98 39.89 51.82
N TYR A 209 -8.28 39.00 50.89
CA TYR A 209 -9.65 38.58 50.58
C TYR A 209 -10.11 37.38 51.42
N GLY A 210 -9.28 36.91 52.36
CA GLY A 210 -9.59 35.83 53.29
C GLY A 210 -9.29 34.43 52.77
N PHE A 211 -8.47 34.30 51.71
CA PHE A 211 -8.02 33.00 51.21
C PHE A 211 -6.69 32.60 51.85
N THR A 212 -6.48 31.30 52.05
CA THR A 212 -5.20 30.72 52.51
C THR A 212 -4.81 29.59 51.57
N ASN A 213 -3.52 29.20 51.57
CA ASN A 213 -3.07 28.05 50.78
C ASN A 213 -3.86 26.78 51.12
N ALA A 214 -4.03 26.49 52.42
CA ALA A 214 -4.80 25.33 52.87
C ALA A 214 -6.27 25.44 52.45
N GLY A 215 -6.88 26.62 52.59
CA GLY A 215 -8.27 26.85 52.19
C GLY A 215 -8.53 26.63 50.71
N LEU A 216 -7.59 27.03 49.83
CA LEU A 216 -7.69 26.80 48.39
C LEU A 216 -7.51 25.32 47.98
N LEU A 217 -6.84 24.52 48.81
CA LEU A 217 -6.60 23.09 48.57
C LEU A 217 -7.72 22.18 49.11
N ASP A 218 -8.34 22.58 50.22
CA ASP A 218 -9.29 21.74 50.95
C ASP A 218 -10.74 21.87 50.42
N GLY A 219 -11.03 22.95 49.67
CA GLY A 219 -12.39 23.31 49.23
C GLY A 219 -12.65 23.22 47.73
N ARG A 220 -13.95 23.26 47.38
CA ARG A 220 -14.44 23.60 46.04
C ARG A 220 -14.65 25.12 45.99
N HIS A 221 -14.21 25.73 44.91
CA HIS A 221 -14.24 27.18 44.70
C HIS A 221 -15.00 27.50 43.42
N THR A 222 -15.61 28.68 43.38
CA THR A 222 -16.26 29.22 42.19
C THR A 222 -15.53 30.49 41.77
N VAL A 223 -15.01 30.50 40.55
CA VAL A 223 -14.50 31.72 39.93
C VAL A 223 -15.44 32.19 38.83
N ARG A 224 -15.73 33.49 38.84
CA ARG A 224 -16.49 34.17 37.80
C ARG A 224 -15.62 35.22 37.12
N TYR A 225 -15.65 35.22 35.80
CA TYR A 225 -15.04 36.21 34.94
C TYR A 225 -16.13 36.98 34.20
N ASP A 226 -16.15 38.31 34.35
CA ASP A 226 -16.97 39.20 33.53
C ASP A 226 -16.08 39.85 32.47
N VAL A 227 -16.20 39.37 31.23
CA VAL A 227 -15.35 39.72 30.09
C VAL A 227 -16.12 40.65 29.16
N ALA A 228 -15.78 41.94 29.16
CA ALA A 228 -16.49 42.97 28.39
C ALA A 228 -15.53 43.97 27.75
N GLY A 229 -15.55 44.07 26.42
CA GLY A 229 -14.60 44.88 25.66
C GLY A 229 -13.15 44.52 25.99
N THR A 230 -12.40 45.47 26.54
CA THR A 230 -11.00 45.30 26.95
C THR A 230 -10.83 44.95 28.43
N THR A 231 -11.94 44.79 29.18
CA THR A 231 -11.92 44.62 30.63
C THR A 231 -12.34 43.20 31.02
N ILE A 232 -11.58 42.58 31.93
CA ILE A 232 -11.89 41.28 32.54
C ILE A 232 -11.90 41.45 34.05
N LYS A 233 -13.06 41.34 34.68
CA LYS A 233 -13.20 41.35 36.15
C LYS A 233 -13.24 39.92 36.68
N THR A 234 -12.51 39.66 37.76
CA THR A 234 -12.45 38.33 38.39
C THR A 234 -13.06 38.38 39.78
N THR A 235 -14.01 37.48 40.02
CA THR A 235 -14.64 37.26 41.32
C THR A 235 -14.36 35.82 41.76
N LEU A 236 -13.78 35.61 42.94
CA LEU A 236 -13.51 34.29 43.52
C LEU A 236 -14.37 34.11 44.78
N ASP A 237 -15.17 33.05 44.85
CA ASP A 237 -16.13 32.77 45.93
C ASP A 237 -16.97 33.99 46.34
N GLY A 238 -17.47 34.72 45.33
CA GLY A 238 -18.27 35.93 45.51
C GLY A 238 -17.50 37.20 45.86
N LYS A 239 -16.16 37.14 46.00
CA LYS A 239 -15.30 38.30 46.31
C LYS A 239 -14.60 38.82 45.06
N PRO A 240 -14.73 40.12 44.70
CA PRO A 240 -14.00 40.69 43.57
C PRO A 240 -12.52 40.78 43.92
N VAL A 241 -11.67 40.03 43.21
CA VAL A 241 -10.24 39.90 43.53
C VAL A 241 -9.34 40.61 42.51
N SER A 242 -9.77 40.79 41.25
CA SER A 242 -8.96 41.50 40.26
C SER A 242 -9.77 42.14 39.13
N THR A 243 -9.15 43.08 38.44
CA THR A 243 -9.62 43.65 37.17
C THR A 243 -8.41 43.82 36.25
N LEU A 244 -8.47 43.20 35.08
CA LEU A 244 -7.48 43.35 34.00
C LEU A 244 -8.08 44.26 32.91
N ILE A 245 -7.29 45.21 32.41
CA ILE A 245 -7.62 46.01 31.23
C ILE A 245 -6.51 45.82 30.21
N ASP A 246 -6.77 45.07 29.14
CA ASP A 246 -5.81 44.79 28.06
C ASP A 246 -6.59 44.48 26.77
N SER A 247 -6.06 44.92 25.62
CA SER A 247 -6.73 44.79 24.30
C SER A 247 -6.01 43.85 23.34
N THR A 248 -5.03 43.08 23.82
CA THR A 248 -4.24 42.15 22.99
C THR A 248 -5.13 41.04 22.40
N PHE A 249 -6.06 40.49 23.19
CA PHE A 249 -6.99 39.46 22.73
C PHE A 249 -8.43 39.92 22.90
N THR A 250 -9.11 40.10 21.77
CA THR A 250 -10.50 40.59 21.69
C THR A 250 -11.50 39.49 21.34
N LYS A 251 -11.08 38.23 21.28
CA LYS A 251 -11.96 37.05 21.22
C LYS A 251 -11.18 35.80 21.56
N GLY A 252 -11.86 34.76 22.00
CA GLY A 252 -11.25 33.46 22.23
C GLY A 252 -11.95 32.63 23.29
N TYR A 253 -11.68 31.33 23.25
CA TYR A 253 -12.32 30.34 24.11
C TYR A 253 -11.81 30.41 25.56
N ILE A 254 -12.49 29.68 26.44
CA ILE A 254 -11.96 29.34 27.77
C ILE A 254 -11.27 27.98 27.74
N GLY A 255 -10.47 27.69 28.76
CA GLY A 255 -9.82 26.40 28.93
C GLY A 255 -9.06 26.30 30.23
N PHE A 256 -8.30 25.22 30.38
CA PHE A 256 -7.56 24.92 31.61
C PHE A 256 -6.12 24.52 31.32
N ARG A 257 -5.25 24.70 32.32
CA ARG A 257 -3.83 24.42 32.18
C ARG A 257 -3.19 23.88 33.45
N THR A 258 -2.30 22.92 33.27
CA THR A 258 -1.31 22.49 34.26
C THR A 258 0.06 22.26 33.60
N HIS A 259 1.13 22.29 34.40
CA HIS A 259 2.49 21.97 33.96
C HIS A 259 3.16 20.91 34.84
N ALA A 260 3.74 19.87 34.21
CA ALA A 260 4.23 18.68 34.92
C ALA A 260 5.43 18.96 35.85
N CYS A 261 6.31 19.92 35.52
CA CYS A 261 7.54 20.22 36.30
C CYS A 261 7.31 20.44 37.79
N CYS A 262 6.09 20.84 38.13
CA CYS A 262 5.79 21.57 39.35
C CYS A 262 4.60 20.96 40.09
N GLY A 263 4.16 19.76 39.66
CA GLY A 263 3.08 19.01 40.31
C GLY A 263 1.73 19.72 40.24
N GLU A 264 1.48 20.51 39.21
CA GLU A 264 0.22 21.25 39.03
C GLU A 264 -0.93 20.29 38.73
N ARG A 265 -2.06 20.47 39.44
CA ARG A 265 -3.27 19.67 39.26
C ARG A 265 -4.51 20.47 39.66
N GLY A 266 -5.56 20.35 38.88
CA GLY A 266 -6.87 20.88 39.21
C GLY A 266 -8.01 19.99 38.71
N THR A 267 -9.14 20.12 39.38
CA THR A 267 -10.38 19.41 39.04
C THR A 267 -11.47 20.44 38.77
N VAL A 268 -12.19 20.32 37.66
CA VAL A 268 -13.30 21.21 37.27
C VAL A 268 -14.59 20.42 37.34
N TYR A 269 -15.53 20.92 38.12
CA TYR A 269 -16.84 20.27 38.33
C TYR A 269 -17.92 20.85 37.44
N ASP A 270 -17.81 22.13 37.10
CA ASP A 270 -18.79 22.83 36.28
C ASP A 270 -18.11 23.99 35.55
N ALA A 271 -18.50 24.22 34.30
CA ALA A 271 -18.07 25.40 33.54
C ALA A 271 -19.23 25.90 32.67
N VAL A 272 -19.70 27.12 32.98
CA VAL A 272 -20.78 27.80 32.26
C VAL A 272 -20.27 29.10 31.68
N VAL A 273 -20.49 29.29 30.39
CA VAL A 273 -20.16 30.50 29.65
C VAL A 273 -21.41 31.01 28.94
N THR A 274 -21.77 32.25 29.24
CA THR A 274 -22.92 32.95 28.63
C THR A 274 -22.40 34.13 27.83
N GLY A 275 -22.77 34.19 26.55
CA GLY A 275 -22.45 35.30 25.65
C GLY A 275 -23.16 36.58 26.04
N ALA A 276 -22.67 37.73 25.53
CA ALA A 276 -23.24 39.04 25.79
C ALA A 276 -24.71 39.20 25.31
N ASP A 277 -25.15 38.39 24.36
CA ASP A 277 -26.53 38.32 23.87
C ASP A 277 -27.45 37.47 24.78
N GLY A 278 -26.90 36.87 25.83
CA GLY A 278 -27.60 35.96 26.73
C GLY A 278 -27.63 34.50 26.26
N GLY A 279 -27.02 34.19 25.11
CA GLY A 279 -26.90 32.83 24.60
C GLY A 279 -25.89 32.00 25.39
N THR A 280 -26.17 30.71 25.57
CA THR A 280 -25.20 29.77 26.16
C THR A 280 -24.11 29.44 25.15
N LEU A 281 -22.86 29.75 25.48
CA LEU A 281 -21.67 29.42 24.67
C LEU A 281 -21.06 28.07 25.10
N LEU A 282 -21.10 27.79 26.40
CA LEU A 282 -20.68 26.51 27.00
C LEU A 282 -21.50 26.30 28.28
N ASP A 283 -21.94 25.07 28.51
CA ASP A 283 -22.58 24.65 29.75
C ASP A 283 -22.26 23.17 29.92
N THR A 284 -21.45 22.85 30.93
CA THR A 284 -20.99 21.49 31.18
C THR A 284 -20.81 21.23 32.66
N ASP A 285 -21.47 20.19 33.14
CA ASP A 285 -21.34 19.61 34.49
C ASP A 285 -20.59 18.26 34.48
N PHE A 286 -20.15 17.83 33.29
CA PHE A 286 -19.48 16.56 33.01
C PHE A 286 -20.25 15.28 33.42
N ALA A 287 -21.53 15.39 33.80
CA ALA A 287 -22.35 14.24 34.23
C ALA A 287 -22.60 13.24 33.10
N SER A 288 -22.52 13.70 31.85
CA SER A 288 -22.64 12.86 30.64
C SER A 288 -21.34 12.12 30.25
N ALA A 289 -20.27 12.27 31.03
CA ALA A 289 -18.91 11.83 30.69
C ALA A 289 -18.32 12.45 29.40
N ARG A 290 -18.96 13.48 28.85
CA ARG A 290 -18.46 14.23 27.69
C ARG A 290 -17.41 15.24 28.14
N ASN A 291 -16.22 15.20 27.55
CA ASN A 291 -15.22 16.26 27.66
C ASN A 291 -15.32 17.21 26.45
N PRO A 292 -15.78 18.47 26.61
CA PRO A 292 -15.78 19.46 25.54
C PRO A 292 -14.42 20.18 25.37
N PHE A 293 -13.39 19.79 26.12
CA PHE A 293 -12.06 20.37 26.06
C PHE A 293 -11.08 19.46 25.33
N THR A 294 -10.02 20.03 24.75
CA THR A 294 -8.98 19.33 23.99
C THR A 294 -8.05 18.45 24.83
N GLY A 295 -8.20 18.46 26.16
CA GLY A 295 -7.38 17.72 27.09
C GLY A 295 -8.06 17.53 28.45
N GLY A 296 -7.38 16.81 29.34
CA GLY A 296 -7.90 16.41 30.65
C GLY A 296 -8.78 15.15 30.58
N ASP A 297 -8.93 14.50 31.72
CA ASP A 297 -9.63 13.24 31.86
C ASP A 297 -10.92 13.44 32.66
N ILE A 298 -12.03 12.82 32.24
CA ILE A 298 -13.25 12.82 33.05
C ILE A 298 -13.14 11.70 34.10
N ALA A 299 -13.19 12.09 35.37
CA ALA A 299 -13.25 11.18 36.51
C ALA A 299 -14.34 11.68 37.48
N ASP A 300 -15.21 10.78 37.93
CA ASP A 300 -16.29 11.07 38.89
C ASP A 300 -17.17 12.29 38.52
N SER A 301 -17.54 12.40 37.24
CA SER A 301 -18.31 13.54 36.68
C SER A 301 -17.61 14.89 36.87
N ALA A 302 -16.28 14.91 36.80
CA ALA A 302 -15.49 16.13 36.81
C ALA A 302 -14.30 16.00 35.83
N LEU A 303 -13.84 17.12 35.29
CA LEU A 303 -12.64 17.17 34.45
C LEU A 303 -11.40 17.34 35.33
N VAL A 304 -10.54 16.32 35.35
CA VAL A 304 -9.24 16.35 36.01
C VAL A 304 -8.16 16.75 35.00
N VAL A 305 -7.45 17.83 35.31
CA VAL A 305 -6.35 18.34 34.49
C VAL A 305 -5.05 18.19 35.29
N SER A 306 -4.08 17.49 34.72
CA SER A 306 -2.79 17.21 35.35
C SER A 306 -1.68 17.06 34.32
N GLY A 307 -0.42 16.96 34.77
CA GLY A 307 0.73 16.89 33.87
C GLY A 307 0.93 18.18 33.08
N THR A 308 1.57 18.12 31.92
CA THR A 308 1.68 19.26 31.00
C THR A 308 0.52 19.20 30.02
N THR A 309 -0.55 19.92 30.33
CA THR A 309 -1.82 19.83 29.60
C THR A 309 -2.40 21.22 29.39
N ASP A 310 -2.76 21.53 28.14
CA ASP A 310 -3.58 22.68 27.75
C ASP A 310 -4.94 22.16 27.24
N ALA A 311 -5.96 22.25 28.09
CA ALA A 311 -7.32 21.76 27.83
C ALA A 311 -8.23 22.94 27.40
N LEU A 312 -8.18 23.33 26.14
CA LEU A 312 -8.97 24.44 25.60
C LEU A 312 -10.35 23.95 25.15
N TYR A 313 -11.41 24.77 25.28
CA TYR A 313 -12.73 24.42 24.77
C TYR A 313 -12.67 24.20 23.25
N GLY A 314 -13.18 23.06 22.81
CA GLY A 314 -13.34 22.69 21.42
C GLY A 314 -14.84 22.66 21.09
N PRO A 315 -15.35 23.60 20.27
CA PRO A 315 -16.75 23.54 19.86
C PRO A 315 -17.05 22.21 19.16
N ALA A 316 -18.29 21.73 19.30
CA ALA A 316 -18.72 20.51 18.63
C ALA A 316 -18.45 20.63 17.13
N ALA A 317 -17.68 19.68 16.58
CA ALA A 317 -17.44 19.64 15.15
C ALA A 317 -18.80 19.52 14.44
N ARG A 318 -19.06 20.43 13.50
CA ARG A 318 -20.23 20.33 12.62
C ARG A 318 -20.12 19.02 11.83
N PRO A 319 -21.22 18.31 11.56
CA PRO A 319 -21.21 17.18 10.64
C PRO A 319 -20.55 17.52 9.30
N LEU A 320 -19.96 16.52 8.66
CA LEU A 320 -19.29 16.68 7.37
C LEU A 320 -20.30 17.09 6.29
N PRO A 321 -19.87 17.88 5.28
CA PRO A 321 -20.81 18.59 4.44
C PRO A 321 -21.34 17.75 3.27
N LEU A 322 -22.58 18.07 2.88
CA LEU A 322 -23.18 17.75 1.58
C LEU A 322 -23.12 18.99 0.69
N LEU A 323 -22.90 18.81 -0.61
CA LEU A 323 -22.87 19.85 -1.64
C LEU A 323 -23.79 19.46 -2.79
N ARG A 324 -24.64 20.37 -3.29
CA ARG A 324 -25.54 20.07 -4.42
C ARG A 324 -25.62 21.21 -5.44
N LYS A 325 -25.91 20.86 -6.70
CA LYS A 325 -26.27 21.79 -7.76
C LYS A 325 -27.35 21.20 -8.66
N ASP A 326 -28.47 21.91 -8.81
CA ASP A 326 -29.43 21.64 -9.89
C ASP A 326 -28.87 22.19 -11.22
N PHE A 327 -29.14 21.47 -12.30
CA PHE A 327 -28.85 21.92 -13.67
C PHE A 327 -29.82 21.26 -14.65
N ALA A 328 -29.98 21.83 -15.83
CA ALA A 328 -30.77 21.23 -16.90
C ALA A 328 -29.89 20.88 -18.10
N THR A 329 -30.20 19.76 -18.75
CA THR A 329 -29.71 19.48 -20.11
C THR A 329 -30.37 20.44 -21.11
N GLU A 330 -29.67 20.76 -22.19
CA GLU A 330 -30.12 21.69 -23.22
C GLU A 330 -31.45 21.25 -23.86
N PRO A 331 -32.50 22.10 -23.85
CA PRO A 331 -33.81 21.75 -24.39
C PRO A 331 -33.75 21.29 -25.85
N GLY A 332 -34.44 20.18 -26.15
CA GLY A 332 -34.53 19.62 -27.51
C GLY A 332 -33.27 18.90 -28.01
N LYS A 333 -32.21 18.82 -27.21
CA LYS A 333 -30.99 18.07 -27.56
C LYS A 333 -30.93 16.71 -26.88
N LYS A 334 -30.32 15.74 -27.56
CA LYS A 334 -30.10 14.38 -27.04
C LYS A 334 -28.65 14.19 -26.61
N VAL A 335 -28.43 13.75 -25.38
CA VAL A 335 -27.09 13.44 -24.86
C VAL A 335 -26.49 12.25 -25.63
N ALA A 336 -25.29 12.44 -26.17
CA ALA A 336 -24.49 11.38 -26.79
C ALA A 336 -23.53 10.74 -25.79
N SER A 337 -22.89 11.55 -24.94
CA SER A 337 -22.00 11.10 -23.87
C SER A 337 -21.89 12.15 -22.78
N ALA A 338 -21.66 11.73 -21.54
CA ALA A 338 -21.30 12.64 -20.46
C ALA A 338 -20.15 12.10 -19.60
N ARG A 339 -19.27 13.00 -19.16
CA ARG A 339 -18.14 12.71 -18.28
C ARG A 339 -18.11 13.68 -17.12
N VAL A 340 -17.86 13.17 -15.92
CA VAL A 340 -17.48 14.00 -14.76
C VAL A 340 -16.00 13.80 -14.48
N TYR A 341 -15.28 14.91 -14.36
CA TYR A 341 -13.91 14.97 -13.84
C TYR A 341 -14.00 15.56 -12.44
N ALA A 342 -13.50 14.86 -11.42
CA ALA A 342 -13.65 15.31 -10.03
C ALA A 342 -12.43 14.96 -9.16
N SER A 343 -12.24 15.75 -8.12
CA SER A 343 -11.23 15.56 -7.08
C SER A 343 -11.71 16.22 -5.78
N ALA A 344 -11.05 15.90 -4.67
CA ALA A 344 -11.25 16.58 -3.40
C ALA A 344 -9.93 16.98 -2.73
N LEU A 345 -10.00 18.02 -1.90
CA LEU A 345 -9.10 18.19 -0.75
C LEU A 345 -9.76 17.39 0.37
N GLY A 346 -9.30 16.17 0.62
CA GLY A 346 -9.98 15.19 1.46
C GLY A 346 -10.55 14.06 0.62
N LEU A 347 -11.72 13.55 0.99
CA LEU A 347 -12.42 12.48 0.26
C LEU A 347 -13.76 12.97 -0.26
N TYR A 348 -14.25 12.34 -1.32
CA TYR A 348 -15.59 12.61 -1.83
C TYR A 348 -16.31 11.36 -2.34
N GLU A 349 -17.64 11.46 -2.34
CA GLU A 349 -18.54 10.58 -3.10
C GLU A 349 -19.53 11.46 -3.87
N LEU A 350 -19.75 11.17 -5.16
CA LEU A 350 -20.71 11.90 -5.99
C LEU A 350 -21.98 11.10 -6.21
N GLU A 351 -23.09 11.81 -6.35
CA GLU A 351 -24.37 11.28 -6.80
C GLU A 351 -24.95 12.13 -7.95
N ILE A 352 -25.59 11.46 -8.91
CA ILE A 352 -26.41 12.11 -9.93
C ILE A 352 -27.81 11.51 -9.88
N ASN A 353 -28.82 12.35 -9.70
CA ASN A 353 -30.24 11.96 -9.64
C ASN A 353 -30.51 10.82 -8.62
N GLY A 354 -29.88 10.92 -7.44
CA GLY A 354 -29.97 9.93 -6.36
C GLY A 354 -29.30 8.58 -6.66
N LYS A 355 -28.33 8.56 -7.58
CA LYS A 355 -27.51 7.39 -7.90
C LYS A 355 -26.04 7.73 -7.75
N ARG A 356 -25.31 6.92 -7.00
CA ARG A 356 -23.86 6.99 -6.85
C ARG A 356 -23.15 7.00 -8.22
N VAL A 357 -22.16 7.88 -8.37
CA VAL A 357 -21.29 7.95 -9.53
C VAL A 357 -20.07 7.05 -9.30
N GLY A 358 -19.86 6.10 -10.21
CA GLY A 358 -18.74 5.17 -10.13
C GLY A 358 -18.83 4.16 -8.98
N ASP A 359 -17.77 3.39 -8.82
CA ASP A 359 -17.63 2.31 -7.84
C ASP A 359 -16.42 2.49 -6.92
N GLN A 360 -15.62 3.53 -7.15
CA GLN A 360 -14.45 3.91 -6.37
C GLN A 360 -14.82 4.27 -4.93
N VAL A 361 -13.95 3.96 -3.98
CA VAL A 361 -14.04 4.38 -2.57
C VAL A 361 -12.77 5.18 -2.22
N LEU A 362 -12.85 6.03 -1.20
CA LEU A 362 -11.74 6.88 -0.76
C LEU A 362 -11.11 7.74 -1.88
N ALA A 363 -11.89 8.14 -2.87
CA ALA A 363 -11.42 9.04 -3.92
C ALA A 363 -11.09 10.43 -3.32
N PRO A 364 -9.98 11.08 -3.69
CA PRO A 364 -9.11 10.78 -4.84
C PRO A 364 -7.89 9.88 -4.54
N GLY A 365 -7.82 9.28 -3.35
CA GLY A 365 -6.61 8.59 -2.86
C GLY A 365 -5.61 9.56 -2.24
N TRP A 366 -4.48 9.04 -1.75
CA TRP A 366 -3.47 9.79 -1.03
C TRP A 366 -2.25 10.09 -1.90
N THR A 367 -2.02 11.37 -2.17
CA THR A 367 -0.76 11.91 -2.71
C THR A 367 -0.24 13.00 -1.77
N ASN A 368 0.96 13.51 -2.03
CA ASN A 368 1.36 14.78 -1.41
C ASN A 368 0.54 15.92 -2.05
N TYR A 369 -0.57 16.32 -1.41
CA TYR A 369 -1.49 17.34 -1.94
C TYR A 369 -0.88 18.73 -2.14
N HIS A 370 0.32 19.01 -1.62
CA HIS A 370 1.07 20.24 -1.93
C HIS A 370 1.84 20.17 -3.26
N LYS A 371 1.97 18.98 -3.85
CA LYS A 371 2.73 18.73 -5.08
C LYS A 371 1.84 18.20 -6.21
N ARG A 372 0.88 17.33 -5.89
CA ARG A 372 0.01 16.68 -6.87
C ARG A 372 -1.28 16.21 -6.21
N ILE A 373 -2.40 16.33 -6.92
CA ILE A 373 -3.72 15.87 -6.49
C ILE A 373 -4.33 15.05 -7.64
N GLN A 374 -4.79 13.83 -7.37
CA GLN A 374 -5.40 13.01 -8.42
C GLN A 374 -6.82 13.46 -8.74
N SER A 375 -7.19 13.43 -10.01
CA SER A 375 -8.56 13.60 -10.49
C SER A 375 -9.07 12.33 -11.14
N GLN A 376 -10.30 11.95 -10.82
CA GLN A 376 -10.99 10.81 -11.39
C GLN A 376 -11.83 11.26 -12.58
N THR A 377 -12.01 10.35 -13.55
CA THR A 377 -12.93 10.53 -14.66
C THR A 377 -13.99 9.44 -14.63
N TYR A 378 -15.26 9.82 -14.71
CA TYR A 378 -16.41 8.93 -14.66
C TYR A 378 -17.26 9.04 -15.92
N ASP A 379 -17.71 7.91 -16.46
CA ASP A 379 -18.78 7.90 -17.47
C ASP A 379 -20.15 7.98 -16.77
N VAL A 380 -20.80 9.14 -16.89
CA VAL A 380 -22.10 9.42 -16.26
C VAL A 380 -23.23 9.47 -17.28
N THR A 381 -22.99 9.05 -18.52
CA THR A 381 -23.94 9.17 -19.64
C THR A 381 -25.32 8.59 -19.30
N LYS A 382 -25.34 7.47 -18.56
CA LYS A 382 -26.58 6.75 -18.20
C LYS A 382 -27.22 7.24 -16.89
N LEU A 383 -26.59 8.19 -16.20
CA LEU A 383 -27.12 8.77 -14.96
C LEU A 383 -27.91 10.06 -15.21
N LEU A 384 -27.75 10.67 -16.38
CA LEU A 384 -28.47 11.88 -16.77
C LEU A 384 -29.84 11.55 -17.35
N ASP A 385 -30.82 12.38 -16.99
CA ASP A 385 -32.15 12.43 -17.57
C ASP A 385 -32.28 13.64 -18.51
N GLY A 386 -33.28 13.64 -19.39
CA GLY A 386 -33.61 14.82 -20.20
C GLY A 386 -34.31 15.88 -19.35
N GLY A 387 -33.90 17.15 -19.47
CA GLY A 387 -34.36 18.24 -18.61
C GLY A 387 -33.55 18.34 -17.31
N ASP A 388 -34.24 18.44 -16.18
CA ASP A 388 -33.66 18.72 -14.86
C ASP A 388 -32.86 17.54 -14.30
N ASN A 389 -31.71 17.85 -13.72
CA ASN A 389 -30.76 16.93 -13.13
C ASN A 389 -30.13 17.57 -11.88
N VAL A 390 -29.59 16.74 -11.00
CA VAL A 390 -28.86 17.18 -9.81
C VAL A 390 -27.53 16.45 -9.73
N LEU A 391 -26.46 17.20 -9.48
CA LEU A 391 -25.17 16.66 -9.07
C LEU A 391 -24.98 16.96 -7.58
N GLY A 392 -24.85 15.90 -6.78
CA GLY A 392 -24.56 15.95 -5.36
C GLY A 392 -23.16 15.43 -5.04
N ALA A 393 -22.57 15.92 -3.96
CA ALA A 393 -21.34 15.39 -3.38
C ALA A 393 -21.41 15.32 -1.85
N SER A 394 -20.94 14.22 -1.27
CA SER A 394 -20.57 14.13 0.15
C SER A 394 -19.06 14.31 0.29
N LEU A 395 -18.59 15.02 1.32
CA LEU A 395 -17.17 15.21 1.58
C LEU A 395 -16.74 14.67 2.94
N ALA A 396 -15.48 14.27 3.05
CA ALA A 396 -14.83 13.96 4.32
C ALA A 396 -13.39 14.44 4.37
N GLU A 397 -12.80 14.50 5.56
CA GLU A 397 -11.47 15.05 5.81
C GLU A 397 -10.35 14.18 5.21
N GLY A 398 -10.49 12.85 5.25
CA GLY A 398 -9.50 11.91 4.70
C GLY A 398 -8.07 12.16 5.17
N TRP A 399 -7.10 11.91 4.27
CA TRP A 399 -5.69 12.24 4.51
C TRP A 399 -5.39 13.74 4.48
N TRP A 400 -6.32 14.58 3.99
CA TRP A 400 -6.13 16.03 3.90
C TRP A 400 -6.12 16.69 5.28
N ALA A 401 -7.19 16.46 6.04
CA ALA A 401 -7.43 17.08 7.34
C ALA A 401 -7.58 16.10 8.50
N GLY A 402 -7.90 14.83 8.22
CA GLY A 402 -8.09 13.79 9.24
C GLY A 402 -6.77 13.28 9.81
N LYS A 403 -6.87 12.28 10.70
CA LYS A 403 -5.70 11.64 11.30
C LYS A 403 -4.91 10.82 10.29
N VAL A 404 -3.60 10.96 10.34
CA VAL A 404 -2.61 10.26 9.51
C VAL A 404 -1.40 9.92 10.38
N GLY A 405 -0.83 8.71 10.21
CA GLY A 405 0.31 8.28 11.01
C GLY A 405 -0.02 8.24 12.50
N LEU A 406 0.92 8.69 13.34
CA LEU A 406 0.88 8.59 14.80
C LEU A 406 -0.09 9.60 15.46
N GLY A 407 -1.32 9.71 14.95
CA GLY A 407 -2.37 10.60 15.46
C GLY A 407 -2.29 12.05 14.98
N TRP A 408 -1.43 12.36 14.01
CA TRP A 408 -1.31 13.72 13.46
C TRP A 408 -2.52 14.06 12.58
N SER A 409 -3.05 15.28 12.67
CA SER A 409 -4.16 15.75 11.82
C SER A 409 -3.77 16.99 11.02
N ARG A 410 -4.64 17.43 10.11
CA ARG A 410 -4.47 18.66 9.31
C ARG A 410 -3.13 18.69 8.56
N GLN A 411 -2.80 17.56 7.92
CA GLN A 411 -1.53 17.38 7.22
C GLN A 411 -1.33 18.39 6.09
N TYR A 412 -2.41 18.73 5.39
CA TYR A 412 -2.35 19.57 4.19
C TYR A 412 -3.28 20.78 4.26
N GLY A 413 -4.30 20.73 5.12
CA GLY A 413 -5.21 21.82 5.43
C GLY A 413 -6.26 21.43 6.46
N ASP A 414 -7.25 22.28 6.67
CA ASP A 414 -8.27 22.13 7.72
C ASP A 414 -9.69 21.89 7.19
N THR A 415 -9.95 22.25 5.93
CA THR A 415 -11.29 22.26 5.35
C THR A 415 -11.35 21.36 4.13
N PRO A 416 -12.23 20.33 4.10
CA PRO A 416 -12.40 19.53 2.92
C PRO A 416 -13.12 20.31 1.81
N ALA A 417 -12.78 20.05 0.56
CA ALA A 417 -13.33 20.78 -0.59
C ALA A 417 -13.46 19.92 -1.83
N LEU A 418 -14.45 20.21 -2.67
CA LEU A 418 -14.69 19.56 -3.95
C LEU A 418 -14.21 20.44 -5.10
N VAL A 419 -13.65 19.83 -6.14
CA VAL A 419 -13.65 20.41 -7.48
C VAL A 419 -14.23 19.38 -8.46
N ALA A 420 -15.18 19.81 -9.28
CA ALA A 420 -15.75 18.95 -10.30
C ALA A 420 -16.12 19.74 -11.55
N LYS A 421 -15.96 19.09 -12.70
CA LYS A 421 -16.33 19.63 -14.01
C LYS A 421 -16.94 18.52 -14.84
N MET A 422 -18.14 18.73 -15.36
CA MET A 422 -18.88 17.77 -16.16
C MET A 422 -19.00 18.25 -17.60
N ARG A 423 -18.62 17.39 -18.54
CA ARG A 423 -18.80 17.58 -19.98
C ARG A 423 -20.00 16.78 -20.46
N ILE A 424 -20.99 17.44 -21.03
CA ILE A 424 -22.12 16.81 -21.72
C ILE A 424 -21.95 17.07 -23.22
N THR A 425 -21.76 16.02 -24.00
CA THR A 425 -21.71 16.09 -25.47
C THR A 425 -23.03 15.62 -26.04
N TYR A 426 -23.65 16.43 -26.89
CA TYR A 426 -24.91 16.13 -27.56
C TYR A 426 -24.70 15.44 -28.91
N THR A 427 -25.74 14.81 -29.45
CA THR A 427 -25.69 14.11 -30.74
C THR A 427 -25.46 15.03 -31.94
N ASP A 428 -25.69 16.35 -31.79
CA ASP A 428 -25.37 17.37 -32.79
C ASP A 428 -23.92 17.85 -32.75
N GLY A 429 -23.11 17.34 -31.80
CA GLY A 429 -21.72 17.69 -31.59
C GLY A 429 -21.48 18.89 -30.65
N SER A 430 -22.54 19.57 -30.19
CA SER A 430 -22.42 20.64 -29.21
C SER A 430 -22.07 20.11 -27.82
N VAL A 431 -21.45 20.95 -26.99
CA VAL A 431 -20.98 20.61 -25.64
C VAL A 431 -21.54 21.60 -24.63
N GLN A 432 -22.02 21.09 -23.50
CA GLN A 432 -22.39 21.86 -22.30
C GLN A 432 -21.44 21.47 -21.16
N TRP A 433 -21.00 22.47 -20.39
CA TRP A 433 -20.15 22.29 -19.22
C TRP A 433 -20.91 22.69 -17.95
N ILE A 434 -20.87 21.83 -16.93
CA ILE A 434 -21.35 22.13 -15.58
C ILE A 434 -20.14 22.04 -14.65
N ALA A 435 -19.90 23.05 -13.82
CA ALA A 435 -18.74 23.11 -12.94
C ALA A 435 -19.12 23.42 -11.49
N THR A 436 -18.21 23.10 -10.58
CA THR A 436 -18.20 23.60 -9.20
C THR A 436 -17.97 25.11 -9.21
N ASP A 437 -18.87 25.86 -8.57
CA ASP A 437 -18.82 27.32 -8.50
C ASP A 437 -19.69 27.81 -7.32
N GLY A 438 -19.74 29.13 -7.09
CA GLY A 438 -20.57 29.73 -6.04
C GLY A 438 -22.09 29.58 -6.18
N SER A 439 -22.61 28.96 -7.26
CA SER A 439 -24.06 28.65 -7.37
C SER A 439 -24.45 27.32 -6.72
N TRP A 440 -23.47 26.51 -6.30
CA TRP A 440 -23.72 25.32 -5.51
C TRP A 440 -24.25 25.69 -4.13
N LYS A 441 -25.00 24.78 -3.52
CA LYS A 441 -25.43 24.89 -2.13
C LYS A 441 -24.79 23.82 -1.26
N ALA A 442 -24.69 24.09 0.03
CA ALA A 442 -24.06 23.26 1.02
C ALA A 442 -24.94 23.11 2.28
N SER A 443 -24.86 21.94 2.92
CA SER A 443 -25.52 21.69 4.21
C SER A 443 -24.69 20.71 5.06
N GLU A 444 -25.07 20.54 6.32
CA GLU A 444 -24.65 19.42 7.15
C GLU A 444 -25.20 18.10 6.58
N GLY A 445 -24.35 17.08 6.58
CA GLY A 445 -24.70 15.73 6.18
C GLY A 445 -24.85 14.78 7.38
N PRO A 446 -25.17 13.50 7.10
CA PRO A 446 -25.36 12.50 8.14
C PRO A 446 -24.06 12.04 8.82
N TYR A 447 -22.91 12.39 8.27
CA TYR A 447 -21.61 12.02 8.80
C TYR A 447 -21.19 12.97 9.92
N ALA A 448 -21.60 12.68 11.16
CA ALA A 448 -21.19 13.45 12.33
C ALA A 448 -19.66 13.43 12.52
N LYS A 449 -19.00 12.33 12.16
CA LYS A 449 -17.54 12.21 12.05
C LYS A 449 -17.20 11.13 11.02
N ALA A 450 -16.11 11.32 10.28
CA ALA A 450 -15.45 10.24 9.56
C ALA A 450 -13.95 10.47 9.55
N ASP A 451 -13.20 9.47 10.01
CA ASP A 451 -11.75 9.51 10.10
C ASP A 451 -11.18 8.13 9.75
N LEU A 452 -10.08 8.10 9.00
CA LEU A 452 -9.51 6.85 8.51
C LEU A 452 -9.02 5.94 9.64
N GLN A 453 -8.60 6.47 10.79
CA GLN A 453 -8.06 5.69 11.91
C GLN A 453 -9.09 5.49 13.04
N ASP A 454 -9.90 6.51 13.31
CA ASP A 454 -10.86 6.46 14.43
C ASP A 454 -12.17 5.73 14.05
N GLY A 455 -12.58 5.75 12.78
CA GLY A 455 -13.87 5.24 12.31
C GLY A 455 -14.88 6.32 11.92
N GLU A 456 -16.09 5.87 11.60
CA GLU A 456 -17.20 6.71 11.14
C GLU A 456 -18.34 6.79 12.18
N THR A 457 -18.93 7.95 12.36
CA THR A 457 -20.17 8.13 13.12
C THR A 457 -21.22 8.71 12.19
N TYR A 458 -22.19 7.87 11.84
CA TYR A 458 -23.29 8.19 10.95
C TYR A 458 -24.58 8.35 11.75
N ASP A 459 -25.20 9.52 11.67
CA ASP A 459 -26.50 9.82 12.28
C ASP A 459 -27.56 9.97 11.19
N ALA A 460 -28.35 8.92 10.98
CA ALA A 460 -29.34 8.91 9.91
C ALA A 460 -30.45 9.95 10.13
N ARG A 461 -30.63 10.47 11.35
CA ARG A 461 -31.60 11.56 11.64
C ARG A 461 -31.23 12.86 10.92
N LEU A 462 -29.96 13.00 10.53
CA LEU A 462 -29.43 14.17 9.84
C LEU A 462 -29.41 14.01 8.32
N GLU A 463 -29.80 12.85 7.78
CA GLU A 463 -29.80 12.61 6.33
C GLU A 463 -30.99 13.33 5.65
N PRO A 464 -30.76 14.30 4.74
CA PRO A 464 -31.87 14.96 4.07
C PRO A 464 -32.39 14.08 2.93
N SER A 465 -33.58 13.49 3.10
CA SER A 465 -34.14 12.55 2.14
C SER A 465 -34.31 13.17 0.74
N GLY A 466 -33.72 12.53 -0.28
CA GLY A 466 -33.84 12.95 -1.68
C GLY A 466 -32.98 14.14 -2.09
N TRP A 467 -32.04 14.60 -1.26
CA TRP A 467 -31.22 15.81 -1.49
C TRP A 467 -30.50 15.87 -2.84
N SER A 468 -30.11 14.72 -3.39
CA SER A 468 -29.42 14.56 -4.67
C SER A 468 -30.36 14.29 -5.86
N ARG A 469 -31.68 14.52 -5.71
CA ARG A 469 -32.70 14.39 -6.76
C ARG A 469 -33.28 15.76 -7.17
N PRO A 470 -33.72 15.92 -8.43
CA PRO A 470 -34.48 17.12 -8.84
C PRO A 470 -35.74 17.31 -7.99
N GLY A 471 -36.10 18.57 -7.73
CA GLY A 471 -37.30 18.94 -6.98
C GLY A 471 -37.16 18.89 -5.45
N PHE A 472 -35.95 18.66 -4.93
CA PHE A 472 -35.66 18.79 -3.50
C PHE A 472 -35.71 20.26 -3.05
N ASP A 473 -36.31 20.53 -1.88
CA ASP A 473 -36.35 21.87 -1.29
C ASP A 473 -35.06 22.14 -0.51
N ASP A 474 -34.16 22.92 -1.12
CA ASP A 474 -32.88 23.34 -0.56
C ASP A 474 -32.90 24.81 -0.11
N ALA A 475 -34.08 25.37 0.21
CA ALA A 475 -34.21 26.77 0.64
C ALA A 475 -33.41 27.09 1.92
N THR A 476 -33.20 26.10 2.79
CA THR A 476 -32.43 26.23 4.04
C THR A 476 -30.94 25.95 3.86
N TRP A 477 -30.50 25.50 2.68
CA TRP A 477 -29.09 25.24 2.40
C TRP A 477 -28.34 26.55 2.12
N GLU A 478 -27.10 26.61 2.56
CA GLU A 478 -26.25 27.79 2.43
C GLU A 478 -25.58 27.80 1.05
N PRO A 479 -25.27 28.96 0.43
CA PRO A 479 -24.41 29.00 -0.74
C PRO A 479 -23.02 28.41 -0.44
N ALA A 480 -22.47 27.60 -1.34
CA ALA A 480 -21.14 27.05 -1.17
C ALA A 480 -20.06 28.15 -1.21
N ALA A 481 -19.04 28.03 -0.37
CA ALA A 481 -17.89 28.94 -0.36
C ALA A 481 -16.83 28.46 -1.35
N SER A 482 -16.19 29.41 -2.04
CA SER A 482 -15.03 29.13 -2.91
C SER A 482 -13.72 29.27 -2.15
N LEU A 483 -12.76 28.39 -2.42
CA LEU A 483 -11.39 28.43 -1.93
C LEU A 483 -10.42 28.89 -3.00
N GLU A 484 -9.19 29.20 -2.58
CA GLU A 484 -8.07 29.44 -3.51
C GLU A 484 -7.89 28.24 -4.44
N SER A 485 -7.71 28.52 -5.73
CA SER A 485 -7.62 27.46 -6.72
C SER A 485 -6.33 26.65 -6.58
N ARG A 486 -6.50 25.32 -6.51
CA ARG A 486 -5.41 24.33 -6.59
C ARG A 486 -5.46 23.49 -7.87
N THR A 487 -6.20 23.94 -8.90
CA THR A 487 -6.35 23.17 -10.15
C THR A 487 -5.03 22.95 -10.90
N ALA A 488 -4.01 23.80 -10.65
CA ALA A 488 -2.65 23.60 -11.15
C ALA A 488 -1.93 22.34 -10.62
N LEU A 489 -2.42 21.75 -9.52
CA LEU A 489 -1.87 20.53 -8.95
C LEU A 489 -2.63 19.27 -9.41
N LEU A 490 -3.75 19.43 -10.12
CA LEU A 490 -4.58 18.31 -10.56
C LEU A 490 -3.89 17.56 -11.68
N VAL A 491 -3.81 16.24 -11.52
CA VAL A 491 -3.39 15.31 -12.57
C VAL A 491 -4.44 14.22 -12.75
N PRO A 492 -4.61 13.65 -13.94
CA PRO A 492 -5.46 12.46 -14.10
C PRO A 492 -4.92 11.27 -13.29
N GLN A 493 -5.81 10.51 -12.66
CA GLN A 493 -5.43 9.34 -11.86
C GLN A 493 -4.70 8.29 -12.71
N SER A 494 -3.47 7.95 -12.32
CA SER A 494 -2.60 7.05 -13.09
C SER A 494 -2.69 5.58 -12.66
N ASP A 495 -3.15 5.29 -11.45
CA ASP A 495 -3.34 3.95 -10.88
C ASP A 495 -4.77 3.41 -11.01
N GLU A 496 -4.96 2.15 -10.60
CA GLU A 496 -6.30 1.58 -10.40
C GLU A 496 -6.86 2.08 -9.07
N PRO A 497 -8.09 2.63 -9.06
CA PRO A 497 -8.67 3.19 -7.86
C PRO A 497 -8.97 2.10 -6.83
N VAL A 498 -9.13 2.53 -5.58
CA VAL A 498 -9.61 1.66 -4.51
C VAL A 498 -11.08 1.31 -4.78
N ARG A 499 -11.41 0.03 -4.73
CA ARG A 499 -12.78 -0.49 -4.92
C ARG A 499 -13.13 -1.54 -3.89
N ARG A 500 -14.43 -1.86 -3.83
CA ARG A 500 -14.96 -3.06 -3.17
C ARG A 500 -14.59 -4.29 -4.01
N THR A 501 -13.58 -5.04 -3.57
CA THR A 501 -13.00 -6.13 -4.37
C THR A 501 -13.53 -7.51 -3.96
N GLN A 502 -14.07 -7.68 -2.75
CA GLN A 502 -14.73 -8.92 -2.31
C GLN A 502 -15.66 -8.64 -1.12
N VAL A 503 -16.63 -9.54 -0.87
CA VAL A 503 -17.43 -9.55 0.35
C VAL A 503 -17.22 -10.87 1.08
N LEU A 504 -16.93 -10.80 2.38
CA LEU A 504 -16.78 -11.92 3.29
C LEU A 504 -17.99 -11.97 4.23
N GLN A 505 -18.59 -13.13 4.40
CA GLN A 505 -19.68 -13.33 5.36
C GLN A 505 -19.11 -13.81 6.70
N ALA A 506 -19.68 -13.35 7.81
CA ALA A 506 -19.35 -13.88 9.13
C ALA A 506 -19.62 -15.39 9.21
N ARG A 507 -18.68 -16.11 9.82
CA ARG A 507 -18.71 -17.58 9.94
C ARG A 507 -19.17 -18.05 11.31
N LYS A 508 -18.92 -17.23 12.34
CA LYS A 508 -19.20 -17.56 13.73
C LYS A 508 -19.55 -16.29 14.50
N MET A 509 -20.44 -16.42 15.48
CA MET A 509 -20.77 -15.40 16.46
C MET A 509 -20.57 -15.98 17.86
N THR A 510 -20.07 -15.16 18.78
CA THR A 510 -19.94 -15.46 20.21
C THR A 510 -20.37 -14.26 21.05
N GLU A 511 -20.77 -14.49 22.30
CA GLU A 511 -21.12 -13.45 23.26
C GLU A 511 -20.20 -13.53 24.49
N PRO A 512 -18.97 -13.01 24.43
CA PRO A 512 -18.01 -13.11 25.54
C PRO A 512 -18.45 -12.35 26.81
N THR A 513 -19.25 -11.29 26.64
CA THR A 513 -19.91 -10.55 27.72
C THR A 513 -21.35 -10.31 27.29
N THR A 514 -22.31 -10.38 28.21
CA THR A 514 -23.73 -10.14 27.91
C THR A 514 -23.96 -8.83 27.17
N GLY A 515 -24.61 -8.88 26.01
CA GLY A 515 -24.89 -7.72 25.14
C GLY A 515 -23.72 -7.30 24.24
N THR A 516 -22.63 -8.06 24.21
CA THR A 516 -21.45 -7.83 23.35
C THR A 516 -21.28 -9.00 22.40
N TYR A 517 -21.58 -8.81 21.12
CA TYR A 517 -21.56 -9.89 20.12
C TYR A 517 -20.32 -9.77 19.22
N VAL A 518 -19.47 -10.79 19.23
CA VAL A 518 -18.23 -10.85 18.44
C VAL A 518 -18.40 -11.83 17.28
N TYR A 519 -18.14 -11.36 16.06
CA TYR A 519 -18.23 -12.12 14.81
C TYR A 519 -16.84 -12.39 14.24
N ASP A 520 -16.59 -13.60 13.76
CA ASP A 520 -15.37 -13.99 13.05
C ASP A 520 -15.65 -14.13 11.54
N LEU A 521 -14.94 -13.34 10.71
CA LEU A 521 -14.99 -13.46 9.25
C LEU A 521 -14.16 -14.63 8.71
N GLY A 522 -13.25 -15.18 9.53
CA GLY A 522 -12.30 -16.23 9.20
C GLY A 522 -11.09 -15.75 8.39
N GLN A 523 -10.92 -14.43 8.21
CA GLN A 523 -9.85 -13.80 7.45
C GLN A 523 -9.60 -12.39 8.00
N ASN A 524 -8.35 -12.05 8.29
CA ASN A 524 -7.92 -10.67 8.53
C ASN A 524 -7.93 -9.91 7.19
N MET A 525 -8.87 -8.98 7.04
CA MET A 525 -9.15 -8.23 5.82
C MET A 525 -9.02 -6.73 6.06
N VAL A 526 -9.04 -5.94 4.96
CA VAL A 526 -9.01 -4.48 5.03
C VAL A 526 -10.19 -3.89 4.28
N GLY A 527 -10.87 -2.92 4.89
CA GLY A 527 -12.08 -2.32 4.37
C GLY A 527 -13.04 -1.96 5.50
N VAL A 528 -14.32 -2.30 5.36
CA VAL A 528 -15.37 -1.91 6.32
C VAL A 528 -16.37 -3.06 6.53
N SER A 529 -17.24 -2.96 7.53
CA SER A 529 -18.39 -3.86 7.64
C SER A 529 -19.57 -3.41 6.76
N ARG A 530 -20.38 -4.37 6.32
CA ARG A 530 -21.75 -4.13 5.83
C ARG A 530 -22.70 -4.91 6.71
N LEU A 531 -23.54 -4.20 7.44
CA LEU A 531 -24.39 -4.75 8.49
C LEU A 531 -25.86 -4.51 8.16
N THR A 532 -26.69 -5.54 8.33
CA THR A 532 -28.14 -5.36 8.43
C THR A 532 -28.50 -5.25 9.91
N LEU A 533 -28.95 -4.06 10.32
CA LEU A 533 -29.19 -3.71 11.72
C LEU A 533 -30.68 -3.44 11.92
N THR A 534 -31.22 -3.86 13.06
CA THR A 534 -32.59 -3.54 13.48
C THR A 534 -32.52 -2.77 14.79
N GLY A 535 -33.28 -1.68 14.90
CA GLY A 535 -33.27 -0.82 16.08
C GLY A 535 -34.40 0.19 16.10
N SER A 536 -34.49 0.93 17.20
CA SER A 536 -35.47 2.00 17.43
C SER A 536 -34.92 3.37 17.03
N ALA A 537 -35.79 4.30 16.64
CA ALA A 537 -35.39 5.67 16.35
C ALA A 537 -34.56 6.29 17.49
N GLY A 538 -33.41 6.87 17.16
CA GLY A 538 -32.46 7.45 18.12
C GLY A 538 -31.55 6.45 18.84
N GLN A 539 -31.76 5.13 18.70
CA GLN A 539 -30.82 4.11 19.17
C GLN A 539 -29.51 4.21 18.39
N THR A 540 -28.38 4.04 19.07
CA THR A 540 -27.06 4.01 18.45
C THR A 540 -26.42 2.64 18.62
N VAL A 541 -26.05 2.03 17.51
CA VAL A 541 -25.25 0.80 17.46
C VAL A 541 -23.78 1.18 17.37
N LYS A 542 -22.94 0.54 18.19
CA LYS A 542 -21.48 0.71 18.19
C LYS A 542 -20.84 -0.55 17.63
N ILE A 543 -19.95 -0.35 16.66
CA ILE A 543 -19.23 -1.39 15.93
C ILE A 543 -17.73 -1.21 16.14
N ARG A 544 -17.06 -2.22 16.70
CA ARG A 544 -15.61 -2.23 16.90
C ARG A 544 -14.97 -3.37 16.12
N TYR A 545 -13.69 -3.23 15.84
CA TYR A 545 -12.95 -4.19 15.03
C TYR A 545 -11.67 -4.63 15.74
N ALA A 546 -11.16 -5.81 15.39
CA ALA A 546 -9.83 -6.27 15.80
C ALA A 546 -9.23 -7.28 14.82
N GLU A 547 -7.90 -7.35 14.78
CA GLU A 547 -7.17 -8.39 14.05
C GLU A 547 -7.19 -9.74 14.78
N VAL A 548 -7.13 -9.70 16.11
CA VAL A 548 -7.04 -10.88 16.99
C VAL A 548 -7.94 -10.74 18.22
N LEU A 549 -8.14 -11.84 18.95
CA LEU A 549 -8.94 -11.90 20.17
C LEU A 549 -8.07 -12.16 21.40
N ASN A 550 -8.49 -11.62 22.54
CA ASN A 550 -7.98 -12.04 23.84
C ASN A 550 -8.36 -13.49 24.15
N LYS A 551 -7.66 -14.10 25.13
CA LYS A 551 -7.94 -15.49 25.57
C LYS A 551 -9.38 -15.71 26.06
N ASN A 552 -10.05 -14.67 26.55
CA ASN A 552 -11.45 -14.71 27.00
C ASN A 552 -12.47 -14.50 25.85
N GLY A 553 -12.02 -14.34 24.61
CA GLY A 553 -12.87 -14.15 23.43
C GLY A 553 -13.30 -12.71 23.15
N THR A 554 -12.89 -11.72 23.95
CA THR A 554 -13.11 -10.30 23.64
C THR A 554 -12.10 -9.79 22.60
N LEU A 555 -12.41 -8.67 21.94
CA LEU A 555 -11.47 -8.03 21.02
C LEU A 555 -10.17 -7.60 21.73
N TYR A 556 -9.02 -7.85 21.09
CA TYR A 556 -7.75 -7.24 21.47
C TYR A 556 -7.47 -6.04 20.56
N THR A 557 -7.33 -4.85 21.13
CA THR A 557 -7.19 -3.59 20.37
C THR A 557 -5.97 -2.76 20.76
N ASP A 558 -5.16 -3.22 21.72
CA ASP A 558 -4.05 -2.42 22.24
C ASP A 558 -2.99 -2.16 21.16
N ASN A 559 -2.82 -3.09 20.21
CA ASN A 559 -1.89 -2.93 19.08
C ASN A 559 -2.31 -1.85 18.06
N PHE A 560 -3.54 -1.32 18.16
CA PHE A 560 -3.97 -0.18 17.36
C PHE A 560 -3.49 1.17 17.92
N ARG A 561 -2.92 1.15 19.14
CA ARG A 561 -2.39 2.33 19.84
C ARG A 561 -3.46 3.43 19.94
N SER A 562 -3.30 4.57 19.27
CA SER A 562 -4.25 5.69 19.36
C SER A 562 -5.42 5.59 18.38
N ALA A 563 -5.39 4.67 17.41
CA ALA A 563 -6.50 4.48 16.47
C ALA A 563 -7.70 3.85 17.17
N LYS A 564 -8.86 4.51 17.12
CA LYS A 564 -10.06 4.03 17.83
C LYS A 564 -10.75 2.86 17.13
N VAL A 565 -10.63 2.76 15.80
CA VAL A 565 -11.16 1.66 14.97
C VAL A 565 -12.62 1.31 15.36
N THR A 566 -13.48 2.33 15.41
CA THR A 566 -14.86 2.20 15.91
C THR A 566 -15.85 2.99 15.06
N ASP A 567 -16.83 2.29 14.50
CA ASP A 567 -17.95 2.90 13.79
C ASP A 567 -19.20 3.01 14.67
N ARG A 568 -20.10 3.95 14.34
CA ARG A 568 -21.38 4.16 15.03
C ARG A 568 -22.47 4.51 14.03
N TYR A 569 -23.63 3.90 14.21
CA TYR A 569 -24.82 4.19 13.43
C TYR A 569 -25.99 4.54 14.36
N THR A 570 -26.61 5.70 14.14
CA THR A 570 -27.83 6.12 14.86
C THR A 570 -29.04 6.05 13.94
N PHE A 571 -30.09 5.37 14.39
CA PHE A 571 -31.32 5.18 13.61
C PHE A 571 -32.13 6.48 13.50
N ALA A 572 -32.58 6.79 12.29
CA ALA A 572 -33.56 7.85 12.04
C ALA A 572 -34.97 7.43 12.48
N GLU A 573 -35.35 6.21 12.10
CA GLU A 573 -36.66 5.62 12.31
C GLU A 573 -36.51 4.22 12.88
N THR A 574 -37.55 3.73 13.58
CA THR A 574 -37.60 2.34 14.05
C THR A 574 -37.73 1.39 12.87
N GLY A 575 -36.81 0.42 12.74
CA GLY A 575 -36.86 -0.56 11.66
C GLY A 575 -35.52 -1.21 11.37
N THR A 576 -35.41 -1.78 10.18
CA THR A 576 -34.22 -2.47 9.68
C THR A 576 -33.53 -1.66 8.59
N VAL A 577 -32.21 -1.52 8.68
CA VAL A 577 -31.37 -0.73 7.76
C VAL A 577 -30.15 -1.53 7.33
N THR A 578 -29.54 -1.16 6.20
CA THR A 578 -28.19 -1.60 5.85
C THR A 578 -27.22 -0.46 6.07
N TYR A 579 -26.25 -0.66 6.96
CA TYR A 579 -25.17 0.30 7.21
C TYR A 579 -23.85 -0.23 6.64
N GLU A 580 -23.16 0.60 5.85
CA GLU A 580 -21.80 0.38 5.38
C GLU A 580 -21.06 1.72 5.46
N PRO A 581 -19.96 1.83 6.24
CA PRO A 581 -19.19 3.06 6.32
C PRO A 581 -18.64 3.52 4.96
N THR A 582 -18.59 4.83 4.75
CA THR A 582 -18.21 5.44 3.45
C THR A 582 -16.79 6.02 3.47
N PHE A 583 -16.41 6.69 4.55
CA PHE A 583 -15.20 7.54 4.60
C PHE A 583 -14.17 7.10 5.64
N THR A 584 -14.15 5.80 5.97
CA THR A 584 -13.17 5.20 6.88
C THR A 584 -12.69 3.84 6.36
N GLN A 585 -11.66 3.27 7.00
CA GLN A 585 -11.18 1.92 6.71
C GLN A 585 -10.58 1.30 7.97
N HIS A 586 -10.64 -0.02 8.06
CA HIS A 586 -10.12 -0.81 9.18
C HIS A 586 -9.37 -2.04 8.67
N GLY A 587 -8.33 -2.48 9.38
CA GLY A 587 -7.72 -3.80 9.23
C GLY A 587 -8.21 -4.72 10.34
N PHE A 588 -8.94 -5.79 10.00
CA PHE A 588 -9.62 -6.63 10.99
C PHE A 588 -10.03 -8.01 10.47
N ARG A 589 -10.16 -8.95 11.40
CA ARG A 589 -10.83 -10.24 11.22
C ARG A 589 -12.15 -10.33 11.99
N TYR A 590 -12.20 -9.65 13.13
CA TYR A 590 -13.29 -9.75 14.09
C TYR A 590 -14.07 -8.45 14.16
N ILE A 591 -15.40 -8.56 14.32
CA ILE A 591 -16.33 -7.44 14.45
C ILE A 591 -17.07 -7.60 15.78
N GLU A 592 -17.04 -6.60 16.65
CA GLU A 592 -17.85 -6.51 17.87
C GLU A 592 -19.02 -5.57 17.64
N ILE A 593 -20.24 -6.01 17.93
CA ILE A 593 -21.48 -5.23 17.82
C ILE A 593 -22.11 -5.12 19.20
N THR A 594 -22.38 -3.88 19.62
CA THR A 594 -23.03 -3.54 20.90
C THR A 594 -24.11 -2.46 20.67
N GLY A 595 -25.07 -2.35 21.59
CA GLY A 595 -26.17 -1.38 21.50
C GLY A 595 -27.34 -1.83 20.61
N VAL A 596 -27.42 -3.12 20.29
CA VAL A 596 -28.57 -3.76 19.63
C VAL A 596 -29.39 -4.54 20.66
N ASP A 597 -30.70 -4.66 20.42
CA ASP A 597 -31.59 -5.42 21.31
C ASP A 597 -31.38 -6.94 21.15
N GLU A 598 -31.11 -7.39 19.92
CA GLU A 598 -30.83 -8.77 19.55
C GLU A 598 -29.61 -8.85 18.61
N PRO A 599 -28.81 -9.92 18.65
CA PRO A 599 -27.66 -10.06 17.77
C PRO A 599 -28.10 -10.21 16.30
N PRO A 600 -27.46 -9.49 15.35
CA PRO A 600 -27.68 -9.72 13.92
C PRO A 600 -27.41 -11.17 13.51
N ALA A 601 -28.10 -11.68 12.48
CA ALA A 601 -27.79 -13.00 11.95
C ALA A 601 -26.41 -13.04 11.28
N LEU A 602 -25.77 -14.22 11.18
CA LEU A 602 -24.49 -14.36 10.47
C LEU A 602 -24.55 -13.89 9.01
N SER A 603 -25.70 -14.04 8.34
CA SER A 603 -25.94 -13.54 6.97
C SER A 603 -25.99 -12.02 6.88
N ASP A 604 -26.20 -11.35 8.01
CA ASP A 604 -26.41 -9.91 8.12
C ASP A 604 -25.13 -9.17 8.51
N VAL A 605 -24.07 -9.91 8.86
CA VAL A 605 -22.75 -9.37 9.20
C VAL A 605 -21.74 -9.76 8.12
N LYS A 606 -21.27 -8.77 7.37
CA LYS A 606 -20.32 -8.96 6.27
C LYS A 606 -19.12 -8.02 6.42
N GLY A 607 -17.94 -8.48 6.03
CA GLY A 607 -16.78 -7.64 5.75
C GLY A 607 -16.71 -7.33 4.26
N VAL A 608 -16.62 -6.06 3.90
CA VAL A 608 -16.46 -5.60 2.52
C VAL A 608 -14.99 -5.26 2.32
N VAL A 609 -14.30 -6.11 1.58
CA VAL A 609 -12.86 -5.99 1.33
C VAL A 609 -12.60 -4.88 0.33
N TRP A 610 -11.76 -3.94 0.72
CA TRP A 610 -11.27 -2.84 -0.10
C TRP A 610 -9.83 -3.08 -0.51
N GLY A 611 -9.43 -2.46 -1.62
CA GLY A 611 -8.07 -2.48 -2.15
C GLY A 611 -8.04 -1.81 -3.52
N SER A 612 -6.87 -1.35 -3.95
CA SER A 612 -6.67 -0.96 -5.34
C SER A 612 -7.01 -2.15 -6.26
N ASP A 613 -7.79 -1.89 -7.30
CA ASP A 613 -8.38 -2.92 -8.16
C ASP A 613 -7.37 -3.52 -9.17
N LEU A 614 -6.34 -4.16 -8.63
CA LEU A 614 -5.22 -4.68 -9.41
C LEU A 614 -5.53 -6.06 -9.98
N PRO A 615 -5.35 -6.28 -11.29
CA PRO A 615 -5.57 -7.58 -11.91
C PRO A 615 -4.66 -8.66 -11.33
N SER A 616 -5.22 -9.79 -10.90
CA SER A 616 -4.41 -10.95 -10.46
C SER A 616 -3.62 -11.56 -11.63
N THR A 617 -2.32 -11.74 -11.41
CA THR A 617 -1.35 -12.23 -12.40
C THR A 617 -0.97 -13.68 -12.17
N GLY A 618 -0.71 -14.11 -10.94
CA GLY A 618 -0.17 -15.44 -10.68
C GLY A 618 -0.77 -16.20 -9.51
N THR A 619 -0.56 -17.52 -9.54
CA THR A 619 -0.99 -18.45 -8.49
C THR A 619 0.10 -19.49 -8.27
N LEU A 620 0.23 -19.94 -7.02
CA LEU A 620 1.10 -21.04 -6.62
C LEU A 620 0.29 -22.03 -5.79
N LYS A 621 0.46 -23.33 -6.06
CA LYS A 621 -0.17 -24.42 -5.29
C LYS A 621 0.82 -25.57 -5.11
N THR A 622 0.74 -26.25 -3.97
CA THR A 622 1.60 -27.39 -3.61
C THR A 622 0.79 -28.52 -2.98
N SER A 623 1.39 -29.70 -2.79
CA SER A 623 0.82 -30.80 -1.98
C SER A 623 0.74 -30.49 -0.48
N ASP A 624 1.39 -29.42 0.01
CA ASP A 624 1.44 -29.08 1.43
C ASP A 624 0.43 -27.96 1.77
N GLY A 625 -0.50 -28.26 2.67
CA GLY A 625 -1.55 -27.33 3.09
C GLY A 625 -1.05 -26.08 3.80
N MET A 626 0.07 -26.16 4.54
CA MET A 626 0.67 -25.03 5.24
C MET A 626 1.30 -24.05 4.24
N LEU A 627 2.02 -24.54 3.23
CA LEU A 627 2.57 -23.67 2.17
C LEU A 627 1.46 -22.98 1.37
N ASN A 628 0.36 -23.68 1.07
CA ASN A 628 -0.79 -23.09 0.40
C ASN A 628 -1.44 -21.98 1.26
N GLN A 629 -1.52 -22.19 2.57
CA GLN A 629 -1.99 -21.16 3.51
C GLN A 629 -1.01 -19.98 3.59
N LEU A 630 0.30 -20.22 3.56
CA LEU A 630 1.31 -19.16 3.52
C LEU A 630 1.16 -18.29 2.26
N VAL A 631 1.02 -18.88 1.07
CA VAL A 631 0.77 -18.12 -0.18
C VAL A 631 -0.52 -17.29 -0.07
N SER A 632 -1.56 -17.85 0.54
CA SER A 632 -2.80 -17.11 0.83
C SER A 632 -2.54 -15.92 1.76
N ASN A 633 -1.82 -16.12 2.86
CA ASN A 633 -1.49 -15.07 3.83
C ASN A 633 -0.72 -13.92 3.18
N ILE A 634 0.28 -14.23 2.34
CA ILE A 634 1.05 -13.25 1.57
C ILE A 634 0.13 -12.42 0.66
N SER A 635 -0.76 -13.09 -0.08
CA SER A 635 -1.71 -12.41 -0.97
C SER A 635 -2.69 -11.50 -0.22
N TRP A 636 -3.21 -11.95 0.92
CA TRP A 636 -4.10 -11.13 1.75
C TRP A 636 -3.38 -9.93 2.38
N SER A 637 -2.11 -10.09 2.79
CA SER A 637 -1.31 -8.98 3.31
C SER A 637 -0.96 -7.94 2.27
N GLN A 638 -0.63 -8.37 1.04
CA GLN A 638 -0.45 -7.45 -0.07
C GLN A 638 -1.74 -6.67 -0.33
N ARG A 639 -2.86 -7.40 -0.50
CA ARG A 639 -4.16 -6.78 -0.82
C ARG A 639 -4.59 -5.78 0.25
N GLY A 640 -4.40 -6.12 1.52
CA GLY A 640 -4.76 -5.25 2.63
C GLY A 640 -3.97 -3.95 2.67
N ASN A 641 -2.71 -3.98 2.23
CA ASN A 641 -1.82 -2.82 2.27
C ASN A 641 -1.66 -2.10 0.91
N PHE A 642 -2.38 -2.51 -0.12
CA PHE A 642 -2.36 -1.85 -1.43
C PHE A 642 -3.63 -1.03 -1.57
N LEU A 643 -3.66 0.11 -0.87
CA LEU A 643 -4.85 0.94 -0.71
C LEU A 643 -4.45 2.40 -0.95
N SER A 644 -4.51 2.82 -2.21
CA SER A 644 -3.93 4.06 -2.77
C SER A 644 -2.40 4.14 -2.74
N ILE A 645 -1.76 3.70 -1.66
CA ILE A 645 -0.29 3.62 -1.51
C ILE A 645 0.08 2.25 -0.90
N PRO A 646 1.33 1.75 -1.06
CA PRO A 646 1.79 0.53 -0.41
C PRO A 646 2.07 0.79 1.07
N THR A 647 1.08 0.59 1.94
CA THR A 647 1.22 0.84 3.39
C THR A 647 2.05 -0.25 4.08
N ASP A 648 2.56 0.02 5.26
CA ASP A 648 3.20 -0.96 6.15
C ASP A 648 2.17 -1.91 6.78
N THR A 649 1.19 -1.32 7.47
CA THR A 649 0.04 -1.99 8.08
C THR A 649 -1.24 -1.23 7.73
N PRO A 650 -2.40 -1.90 7.61
CA PRO A 650 -3.66 -1.24 7.33
C PRO A 650 -4.48 -0.91 8.60
N ALA A 651 -3.98 -1.27 9.79
CA ALA A 651 -4.82 -1.36 10.99
C ALA A 651 -4.57 -0.23 12.01
N ARG A 652 -3.37 -0.12 12.58
CA ARG A 652 -3.07 0.87 13.64
C ARG A 652 -3.00 2.31 13.12
N ASP A 653 -2.71 3.24 14.03
CA ASP A 653 -2.37 4.64 13.76
C ASP A 653 -1.02 4.80 13.04
N GLU A 654 -0.90 4.25 11.84
CA GLU A 654 0.28 4.38 11.00
C GLU A 654 -0.15 4.44 9.53
N ARG A 655 -0.22 3.29 8.85
CA ARG A 655 -0.74 3.13 7.48
C ARG A 655 0.00 4.02 6.50
N LEU A 656 1.33 3.99 6.62
CA LEU A 656 2.26 4.88 5.95
C LEU A 656 2.96 4.15 4.82
N GLY A 657 3.29 4.87 3.74
CA GLY A 657 4.02 4.31 2.61
C GLY A 657 5.50 4.12 2.92
N TRP A 658 5.82 3.18 3.80
CA TRP A 658 7.20 2.87 4.19
C TRP A 658 7.98 2.28 3.01
N THR A 659 9.11 2.91 2.71
CA THR A 659 9.87 2.65 1.49
C THR A 659 10.59 1.30 1.51
N GLY A 660 11.11 0.89 2.67
CA GLY A 660 11.82 -0.37 2.84
C GLY A 660 10.92 -1.59 2.63
N ASP A 661 9.72 -1.55 3.19
CA ASP A 661 8.74 -2.62 3.10
C ASP A 661 8.44 -2.98 1.64
N ILE A 662 8.06 -1.98 0.83
CA ILE A 662 7.75 -2.21 -0.58
C ILE A 662 9.01 -2.48 -1.42
N SER A 663 10.16 -1.91 -1.07
CA SER A 663 11.46 -2.19 -1.71
C SER A 663 11.78 -3.69 -1.67
N LEU A 664 11.53 -4.33 -0.52
CA LEU A 664 11.80 -5.75 -0.29
C LEU A 664 10.69 -6.66 -0.85
N PHE A 665 9.44 -6.21 -0.82
CA PHE A 665 8.28 -7.02 -1.19
C PHE A 665 7.90 -6.93 -2.69
N ALA A 666 8.32 -5.88 -3.41
CA ALA A 666 7.95 -5.65 -4.81
C ALA A 666 8.18 -6.88 -5.74
N PRO A 667 9.28 -7.65 -5.64
CA PRO A 667 9.44 -8.87 -6.44
C PRO A 667 8.29 -9.88 -6.25
N THR A 668 7.90 -10.15 -5.00
CA THR A 668 6.76 -11.02 -4.68
C THR A 668 5.44 -10.42 -5.15
N ALA A 669 5.24 -9.13 -4.90
CA ALA A 669 4.02 -8.41 -5.28
C ALA A 669 3.70 -8.55 -6.78
N ASN A 670 4.73 -8.56 -7.62
CA ASN A 670 4.62 -8.63 -9.08
C ASN A 670 4.19 -10.02 -9.60
N TYR A 671 4.40 -11.08 -8.82
CA TYR A 671 3.86 -12.41 -9.15
C TYR A 671 2.36 -12.51 -8.89
N LEU A 672 1.85 -11.80 -7.89
CA LEU A 672 0.49 -11.96 -7.39
C LEU A 672 -0.54 -11.12 -8.14
N VAL A 673 -0.21 -9.85 -8.41
CA VAL A 673 -1.05 -8.89 -9.14
C VAL A 673 -0.22 -8.01 -10.09
N ASP A 674 -0.88 -7.37 -11.05
CA ASP A 674 -0.25 -6.38 -11.93
C ASP A 674 -0.06 -5.05 -11.19
N THR A 675 1.20 -4.75 -10.85
CA THR A 675 1.59 -3.60 -10.04
C THR A 675 2.03 -2.39 -10.86
N ARG A 676 2.05 -2.48 -12.20
CA ARG A 676 2.63 -1.43 -13.07
C ARG A 676 2.02 -0.05 -12.78
N ALA A 677 0.70 0.03 -12.78
CA ALA A 677 -0.01 1.30 -12.60
C ALA A 677 0.16 1.83 -11.17
N PHE A 678 -0.05 0.96 -10.17
CA PHE A 678 0.04 1.28 -8.75
C PHE A 678 1.43 1.76 -8.31
N LEU A 679 2.47 1.01 -8.64
CA LEU A 679 3.84 1.38 -8.26
C LEU A 679 4.39 2.52 -9.13
N SER A 680 3.99 2.65 -10.39
CA SER A 680 4.35 3.86 -11.18
C SER A 680 3.75 5.13 -10.57
N HIS A 681 2.50 5.05 -10.11
CA HIS A 681 1.82 6.14 -9.41
C HIS A 681 2.57 6.53 -8.13
N TRP A 682 2.81 5.56 -7.24
CA TRP A 682 3.50 5.83 -5.99
C TRP A 682 4.94 6.32 -6.20
N MET A 683 5.65 5.78 -7.20
CA MET A 683 6.99 6.27 -7.55
C MET A 683 6.99 7.73 -8.00
N ALA A 684 5.88 8.28 -8.54
CA ALA A 684 5.78 9.71 -8.80
C ALA A 684 5.81 10.53 -7.50
N ASP A 685 5.19 10.04 -6.42
CA ASP A 685 5.25 10.67 -5.09
C ASP A 685 6.64 10.52 -4.44
N VAL A 686 7.31 9.39 -4.66
CA VAL A 686 8.69 9.16 -4.20
C VAL A 686 9.65 10.15 -4.86
N ARG A 687 9.58 10.30 -6.20
CA ARG A 687 10.39 11.31 -6.93
C ARG A 687 10.14 12.73 -6.45
N ASN A 688 8.88 13.09 -6.21
CA ASN A 688 8.51 14.43 -5.75
C ASN A 688 8.95 14.73 -4.31
N SER A 689 9.32 13.69 -3.54
CA SER A 689 9.80 13.79 -2.17
C SER A 689 11.35 13.73 -2.07
N GLN A 690 12.06 13.59 -3.19
CA GLN A 690 13.53 13.51 -3.19
C GLN A 690 14.19 14.82 -2.74
N TYR A 691 15.11 14.72 -1.79
CA TYR A 691 15.83 15.86 -1.24
C TYR A 691 16.89 16.41 -2.20
N ALA A 692 17.40 17.60 -1.88
CA ALA A 692 18.43 18.26 -2.68
C ALA A 692 19.72 17.45 -2.80
N ASN A 693 20.14 16.76 -1.73
CA ASN A 693 21.32 15.89 -1.69
C ASN A 693 21.13 14.58 -2.47
N GLY A 694 19.90 14.19 -2.81
CA GLY A 694 19.59 12.95 -3.53
C GLY A 694 18.95 11.85 -2.69
N ASP A 695 18.99 11.97 -1.36
CA ASP A 695 18.32 11.04 -0.44
C ASP A 695 16.79 11.24 -0.43
N LEU A 696 16.09 10.37 0.29
CA LEU A 696 14.63 10.28 0.35
C LEU A 696 14.16 10.11 1.80
N PRO A 697 12.93 10.54 2.12
CA PRO A 697 12.30 10.16 3.37
C PRO A 697 12.02 8.65 3.42
N ALA A 698 11.96 8.09 4.63
CA ALA A 698 11.64 6.66 4.85
C ALA A 698 10.16 6.33 4.62
N VAL A 699 9.30 7.36 4.57
CA VAL A 699 7.86 7.25 4.33
C VAL A 699 7.42 8.23 3.26
N VAL A 700 6.65 7.76 2.28
CA VAL A 700 6.09 8.56 1.19
C VAL A 700 4.60 8.25 0.98
N PRO A 701 3.68 9.25 1.02
CA PRO A 701 3.89 10.66 1.36
C PRO A 701 4.31 10.87 2.82
N THR A 702 5.09 11.92 3.10
CA THR A 702 5.68 12.20 4.42
C THR A 702 4.80 13.13 5.28
N PRO A 703 4.10 12.63 6.33
CA PRO A 703 3.28 13.47 7.20
C PRO A 703 4.14 14.28 8.18
N GLN A 704 3.75 15.53 8.49
CA GLN A 704 4.42 16.44 9.46
C GLN A 704 5.95 16.61 9.29
N GLY A 705 6.53 16.28 8.13
CA GLY A 705 7.98 16.24 7.96
C GLY A 705 8.71 15.20 8.84
N GLN A 706 7.98 14.22 9.39
CA GLN A 706 8.52 13.13 10.20
C GLN A 706 9.15 12.05 9.31
N PHE A 707 10.03 11.23 9.86
CA PHE A 707 10.73 10.16 9.11
C PHE A 707 11.51 10.67 7.89
N GLY A 708 12.06 11.89 8.00
CA GLY A 708 12.89 12.48 6.96
C GLY A 708 14.24 11.79 6.77
N GLU A 709 14.77 11.15 7.82
CA GLU A 709 15.97 10.31 7.74
C GLU A 709 15.58 8.91 7.25
N SER A 710 16.25 8.44 6.19
CA SER A 710 16.12 7.09 5.67
C SER A 710 17.41 6.29 5.89
N GLY A 711 17.37 5.00 5.60
CA GLY A 711 18.50 4.09 5.76
C GLY A 711 18.63 3.10 4.61
N VAL A 712 19.67 2.27 4.70
CA VAL A 712 19.92 1.15 3.79
C VAL A 712 18.72 0.21 3.76
N GLY A 713 18.23 -0.13 2.56
CA GLY A 713 17.01 -0.91 2.31
C GLY A 713 15.78 -0.03 2.07
N TRP A 714 15.70 1.14 2.71
CA TRP A 714 14.58 2.08 2.60
C TRP A 714 14.77 3.07 1.45
N SER A 715 15.84 3.88 1.45
CA SER A 715 16.02 4.87 0.36
C SER A 715 16.41 4.22 -0.97
N ASP A 716 16.91 2.98 -0.93
CA ASP A 716 17.18 2.15 -2.10
C ASP A 716 15.94 1.86 -2.95
N VAL A 717 14.73 2.11 -2.40
CA VAL A 717 13.44 2.03 -3.12
C VAL A 717 13.44 2.80 -4.45
N MET A 718 14.22 3.89 -4.54
CA MET A 718 14.34 4.69 -5.76
C MET A 718 14.85 3.87 -6.94
N ILE A 719 15.64 2.83 -6.67
CA ILE A 719 16.19 1.92 -7.68
C ILE A 719 15.44 0.59 -7.69
N THR A 720 15.25 -0.03 -6.52
CA THR A 720 14.74 -1.41 -6.41
C THR A 720 13.33 -1.57 -6.98
N VAL A 721 12.41 -0.63 -6.72
CA VAL A 721 11.02 -0.71 -7.18
C VAL A 721 10.91 -0.50 -8.70
N PRO A 722 11.45 0.59 -9.30
CA PRO A 722 11.44 0.73 -10.76
C PRO A 722 12.11 -0.45 -11.48
N TYR A 723 13.24 -0.94 -10.95
CA TYR A 723 13.93 -2.11 -11.49
C TYR A 723 13.06 -3.37 -11.44
N SER A 724 12.45 -3.68 -10.29
CA SER A 724 11.62 -4.88 -10.11
C SER A 724 10.38 -4.89 -11.00
N VAL A 725 9.70 -3.74 -11.13
CA VAL A 725 8.56 -3.58 -12.04
C VAL A 725 9.01 -3.77 -13.49
N TRP A 726 10.10 -3.12 -13.90
CA TRP A 726 10.63 -3.29 -15.26
C TRP A 726 11.03 -4.75 -15.54
N ARG A 727 11.73 -5.42 -14.63
CA ARG A 727 12.10 -6.84 -14.76
C ARG A 727 10.86 -7.73 -14.93
N SER A 728 9.78 -7.43 -14.21
CA SER A 728 8.56 -8.25 -14.22
C SER A 728 7.71 -8.06 -15.48
N TYR A 729 7.68 -6.84 -16.04
CA TYR A 729 6.74 -6.51 -17.12
C TYR A 729 7.38 -5.99 -18.41
N GLY A 730 8.68 -5.70 -18.43
CA GLY A 730 9.39 -5.15 -19.59
C GLY A 730 9.00 -3.70 -19.95
N ASP A 731 8.23 -3.01 -19.10
CA ASP A 731 7.82 -1.62 -19.34
C ASP A 731 8.95 -0.65 -18.96
N THR A 732 9.70 -0.19 -19.97
CA THR A 732 10.76 0.83 -19.81
C THR A 732 10.27 2.22 -19.39
N ARG A 733 8.97 2.50 -19.41
CA ARG A 733 8.43 3.81 -19.03
C ARG A 733 8.74 4.15 -17.57
N ILE A 734 8.55 3.19 -16.66
CA ILE A 734 8.87 3.41 -15.23
C ILE A 734 10.36 3.72 -15.04
N LEU A 735 11.25 3.13 -15.84
CA LEU A 735 12.67 3.48 -15.79
C LEU A 735 12.90 4.90 -16.32
N ARG A 736 12.36 5.26 -17.49
CA ARG A 736 12.53 6.61 -18.07
C ARG A 736 12.05 7.72 -17.13
N GLU A 737 10.89 7.53 -16.53
CA GLU A 737 10.29 8.50 -15.60
C GLU A 737 11.12 8.67 -14.31
N ASN A 738 11.82 7.63 -13.86
CA ASN A 738 12.61 7.64 -12.62
C ASN A 738 14.11 7.85 -12.81
N TYR A 739 14.67 7.66 -14.01
CA TYR A 739 16.11 7.62 -14.23
C TYR A 739 16.87 8.87 -13.71
N PRO A 740 16.38 10.11 -13.89
CA PRO A 740 17.04 11.28 -13.30
C PRO A 740 17.12 11.23 -11.77
N ALA A 741 16.04 10.83 -11.10
CA ALA A 741 15.99 10.69 -9.66
C ALA A 741 16.84 9.50 -9.16
N MET A 742 16.85 8.39 -9.90
CA MET A 742 17.73 7.24 -9.64
C MET A 742 19.20 7.62 -9.68
N ARG A 743 19.64 8.37 -10.70
CA ARG A 743 21.03 8.85 -10.80
C ARG A 743 21.40 9.77 -9.64
N LYS A 744 20.48 10.66 -9.24
CA LYS A 744 20.70 11.58 -8.12
C LYS A 744 20.82 10.84 -6.79
N PHE A 745 19.95 9.86 -6.54
CA PHE A 745 20.03 9.00 -5.37
C PHE A 745 21.31 8.16 -5.38
N PHE A 746 21.67 7.57 -6.53
CA PHE A 746 22.91 6.80 -6.63
C PHE A 746 24.15 7.66 -6.36
N GLN A 747 24.14 8.93 -6.78
CA GLN A 747 25.20 9.87 -6.43
C GLN A 747 25.27 10.12 -4.91
N PHE A 748 24.12 10.27 -4.24
CA PHE A 748 24.08 10.36 -2.78
C PHE A 748 24.70 9.14 -2.10
N VAL A 749 24.36 7.92 -2.55
CA VAL A 749 24.97 6.68 -2.02
C VAL A 749 26.48 6.68 -2.26
N ARG A 750 26.94 7.08 -3.46
CA ARG A 750 28.36 7.20 -3.77
C ARG A 750 29.09 8.22 -2.90
N ASP A 751 28.45 9.35 -2.60
CA ASP A 751 29.02 10.39 -1.74
C ASP A 751 29.06 9.97 -0.26
N SER A 752 28.19 9.05 0.16
CA SER A 752 28.23 8.44 1.50
C SER A 752 29.30 7.36 1.66
N ALA A 753 29.81 6.80 0.55
CA ALA A 753 30.85 5.78 0.57
C ALA A 753 32.25 6.39 0.75
N GLY A 754 33.14 5.66 1.42
CA GLY A 754 34.54 6.03 1.59
C GLY A 754 35.36 5.87 0.30
N PRO A 755 36.60 6.39 0.27
CA PRO A 755 37.52 6.19 -0.87
C PRO A 755 37.91 4.71 -1.08
N ASP A 756 37.66 3.86 -0.08
CA ASP A 756 37.78 2.40 -0.12
C ASP A 756 36.54 1.69 -0.68
N LEU A 757 35.54 2.45 -1.16
CA LEU A 757 34.26 1.97 -1.68
C LEU A 757 33.33 1.32 -0.64
N LEU A 758 33.68 1.39 0.65
CA LEU A 758 32.83 0.89 1.73
C LEU A 758 31.80 1.96 2.13
N GLU A 759 30.57 1.54 2.41
CA GLU A 759 29.46 2.45 2.75
C GLU A 759 28.91 2.14 4.15
N PRO A 760 29.55 2.61 5.23
CA PRO A 760 29.04 2.48 6.59
C PRO A 760 28.15 3.66 7.03
N GLY A 761 27.94 4.65 6.16
CA GLY A 761 27.50 6.00 6.54
C GLY A 761 25.99 6.20 6.60
N ARG A 762 25.20 5.45 5.83
CA ARG A 762 23.73 5.58 5.81
C ARG A 762 23.07 4.92 7.03
N THR A 763 22.98 5.64 8.14
CA THR A 763 22.35 5.18 9.40
C THR A 763 21.12 6.00 9.80
N THR A 764 20.17 5.36 10.48
CA THR A 764 18.95 5.92 11.10
C THR A 764 18.58 5.15 12.40
N PHE A 765 17.49 5.47 13.09
CA PHE A 765 17.10 4.76 14.33
C PHE A 765 16.69 3.28 14.09
N PHE A 766 16.29 2.93 12.87
CA PHE A 766 16.04 1.56 12.42
C PHE A 766 17.22 0.97 11.62
N THR A 767 18.45 1.45 11.89
CA THR A 767 19.69 0.84 11.38
C THR A 767 19.79 -0.63 11.80
N ASN A 768 20.55 -1.40 11.01
CA ASN A 768 20.66 -2.85 11.03
C ASN A 768 19.49 -3.54 10.31
N ASP A 769 19.50 -4.86 10.36
CA ASP A 769 18.44 -5.69 9.79
C ASP A 769 17.20 -5.64 10.69
N TRP A 770 16.31 -4.66 10.46
CA TRP A 770 15.16 -4.35 11.31
C TRP A 770 14.36 -5.61 11.71
N LEU A 771 14.06 -5.73 13.00
CA LEU A 771 13.35 -6.87 13.60
C LEU A 771 14.08 -8.23 13.48
N HIS A 772 15.41 -8.24 13.36
CA HIS A 772 16.21 -9.46 13.54
C HIS A 772 16.04 -10.03 14.96
N LEU A 773 16.31 -11.33 15.12
CA LEU A 773 16.16 -12.05 16.39
C LEU A 773 17.52 -12.25 17.07
N ASP A 774 18.05 -11.18 17.66
CA ASP A 774 19.34 -11.16 18.37
C ASP A 774 20.56 -11.62 17.53
N ASP A 775 20.53 -11.40 16.22
CA ASP A 775 21.61 -11.70 15.28
C ASP A 775 21.99 -10.47 14.42
N PRO A 776 22.52 -9.40 15.05
CA PRO A 776 22.75 -8.12 14.36
C PRO A 776 23.79 -8.25 13.25
N THR A 777 23.59 -7.50 12.18
CA THR A 777 24.54 -7.40 11.06
C THR A 777 25.16 -6.01 11.05
N GLU A 778 26.48 -5.93 10.85
CA GLU A 778 27.18 -4.64 10.84
C GLU A 778 26.67 -3.74 9.73
N GLN A 779 26.49 -2.45 10.03
CA GLN A 779 25.98 -1.50 9.04
C GLN A 779 26.83 -1.41 7.77
N GLY A 780 28.17 -1.45 7.89
CA GLY A 780 29.05 -1.44 6.74
C GLY A 780 28.87 -2.62 5.79
N ILE A 781 28.40 -3.78 6.29
CA ILE A 781 28.05 -4.93 5.46
C ILE A 781 26.77 -4.63 4.68
N LEU A 782 25.72 -4.11 5.36
CA LEU A 782 24.45 -3.76 4.73
C LEU A 782 24.63 -2.69 3.65
N GLY A 783 25.26 -1.56 4.00
CA GLY A 783 25.42 -0.43 3.09
C GLY A 783 26.27 -0.75 1.88
N THR A 784 27.43 -1.40 2.08
CA THR A 784 28.31 -1.80 0.97
C THR A 784 27.63 -2.85 0.05
N ALA A 785 26.86 -3.79 0.61
CA ALA A 785 26.10 -4.77 -0.17
C ALA A 785 25.06 -4.09 -1.08
N TYR A 786 24.23 -3.20 -0.52
CA TYR A 786 23.25 -2.44 -1.31
C TYR A 786 23.90 -1.49 -2.30
N TYR A 787 25.07 -0.94 -1.99
CA TYR A 787 25.80 -0.09 -2.93
C TYR A 787 26.24 -0.89 -4.18
N ALA A 788 26.78 -2.09 -3.99
CA ALA A 788 27.14 -2.98 -5.09
C ALA A 788 25.91 -3.40 -5.93
N GLU A 789 24.81 -3.74 -5.25
CA GLU A 789 23.57 -4.20 -5.88
C GLU A 789 22.86 -3.07 -6.64
N ASN A 790 22.81 -1.86 -6.07
CA ASN A 790 22.33 -0.66 -6.76
C ASN A 790 23.17 -0.36 -8.00
N ALA A 791 24.50 -0.50 -7.93
CA ALA A 791 25.37 -0.30 -9.08
C ALA A 791 25.06 -1.33 -10.19
N ARG A 792 24.86 -2.60 -9.83
CA ARG A 792 24.44 -3.66 -10.77
C ARG A 792 23.10 -3.33 -11.44
N MET A 793 22.09 -2.96 -10.65
CA MET A 793 20.77 -2.57 -11.17
C MET A 793 20.85 -1.34 -12.08
N MET A 794 21.62 -0.31 -11.68
CA MET A 794 21.84 0.89 -12.49
C MET A 794 22.53 0.58 -13.82
N ALA A 795 23.45 -0.39 -13.86
CA ALA A 795 24.07 -0.84 -15.10
C ALA A 795 23.03 -1.43 -16.08
N GLU A 796 22.14 -2.30 -15.57
CA GLU A 796 21.07 -2.89 -16.39
C GLU A 796 20.03 -1.85 -16.82
N VAL A 797 19.68 -0.91 -15.94
CA VAL A 797 18.76 0.19 -16.25
C VAL A 797 19.33 1.10 -17.34
N ALA A 798 20.59 1.52 -17.20
CA ALA A 798 21.27 2.35 -18.20
C ALA A 798 21.29 1.65 -19.57
N LYS A 799 21.63 0.36 -19.60
CA LYS A 799 21.58 -0.46 -20.82
C LYS A 799 20.17 -0.54 -21.42
N ALA A 800 19.15 -0.75 -20.60
CA ALA A 800 17.76 -0.81 -21.04
C ALA A 800 17.25 0.52 -21.62
N LEU A 801 17.85 1.64 -21.21
CA LEU A 801 17.57 2.99 -21.71
C LEU A 801 18.49 3.42 -22.87
N GLY A 802 19.44 2.58 -23.29
CA GLY A 802 20.37 2.85 -24.39
C GLY A 802 21.60 3.69 -24.01
N ASP A 803 21.90 3.82 -22.72
CA ASP A 803 23.07 4.53 -22.19
C ASP A 803 24.22 3.53 -21.90
N GLU A 804 24.88 3.06 -22.96
CA GLU A 804 25.93 2.03 -22.89
C GLU A 804 27.16 2.48 -22.08
N THR A 805 27.48 3.78 -22.09
CA THR A 805 28.59 4.33 -21.30
C THR A 805 28.30 4.23 -19.82
N ALA A 806 27.15 4.74 -19.36
CA ALA A 806 26.77 4.61 -17.96
C ALA A 806 26.61 3.14 -17.55
N ALA A 807 26.09 2.28 -18.43
CA ALA A 807 25.99 0.85 -18.18
C ALA A 807 27.36 0.21 -17.89
N SER A 808 28.36 0.51 -18.71
CA SER A 808 29.73 0.02 -18.51
C SER A 808 30.35 0.56 -17.22
N ASP A 809 30.17 1.85 -16.93
CA ASP A 809 30.72 2.49 -15.73
C ASP A 809 30.12 1.90 -14.45
N TYR A 810 28.80 1.76 -14.38
CA TYR A 810 28.12 1.15 -13.24
C TYR A 810 28.47 -0.34 -13.09
N SER A 811 28.61 -1.07 -14.20
CA SER A 811 29.01 -2.48 -14.16
C SER A 811 30.43 -2.63 -13.59
N LYS A 812 31.37 -1.77 -14.00
CA LYS A 812 32.72 -1.76 -13.45
C LYS A 812 32.71 -1.41 -11.97
N LEU A 813 31.99 -0.35 -11.59
CA LEU A 813 31.87 0.08 -10.20
C LEU A 813 31.29 -1.02 -9.31
N SER A 814 30.24 -1.72 -9.76
CA SER A 814 29.68 -2.87 -9.03
C SER A 814 30.72 -3.96 -8.78
N ALA A 815 31.53 -4.29 -9.79
CA ALA A 815 32.63 -5.25 -9.61
C ALA A 815 33.68 -4.75 -8.60
N ASP A 816 34.11 -3.49 -8.72
CA ASP A 816 35.10 -2.89 -7.81
C ASP A 816 34.58 -2.85 -6.34
N ILE A 817 33.29 -2.56 -6.12
CA ILE A 817 32.68 -2.58 -4.77
C ILE A 817 32.62 -4.01 -4.21
N ARG A 818 32.35 -5.03 -5.03
CA ARG A 818 32.34 -6.44 -4.59
C ARG A 818 33.71 -6.93 -4.15
N ASP A 819 34.77 -6.51 -4.87
CA ASP A 819 36.14 -6.79 -4.46
C ASP A 819 36.45 -6.13 -3.10
N ALA A 820 36.07 -4.86 -2.93
CA ALA A 820 36.22 -4.15 -1.66
C ALA A 820 35.42 -4.79 -0.51
N PHE A 821 34.16 -5.19 -0.76
CA PHE A 821 33.33 -5.92 0.19
C PHE A 821 34.00 -7.21 0.64
N THR A 822 34.46 -8.01 -0.32
CA THR A 822 35.11 -9.30 -0.04
C THR A 822 36.36 -9.10 0.79
N GLN A 823 37.20 -8.14 0.44
CA GLN A 823 38.44 -7.82 1.17
C GLN A 823 38.17 -7.33 2.60
N ALA A 824 37.13 -6.52 2.80
CA ALA A 824 36.83 -5.91 4.09
C ALA A 824 36.06 -6.83 5.05
N TYR A 825 35.18 -7.69 4.52
CA TYR A 825 34.17 -8.39 5.33
C TYR A 825 34.20 -9.90 5.22
N VAL A 826 35.00 -10.51 4.34
CA VAL A 826 35.05 -11.98 4.18
C VAL A 826 36.46 -12.50 4.47
N ALA A 827 36.58 -13.29 5.54
CA ALA A 827 37.85 -13.91 5.90
C ALA A 827 38.24 -15.03 4.91
N ALA A 828 39.52 -15.40 4.86
CA ALA A 828 40.05 -16.44 3.97
C ALA A 828 39.43 -17.84 4.15
N ASP A 829 38.81 -18.09 5.32
CA ASP A 829 38.09 -19.31 5.64
C ASP A 829 36.58 -19.23 5.30
N GLY A 830 36.14 -18.16 4.64
CA GLY A 830 34.75 -17.90 4.25
C GLY A 830 33.89 -17.25 5.33
N THR A 831 34.41 -16.99 6.53
CA THR A 831 33.62 -16.33 7.58
C THR A 831 33.30 -14.89 7.17
N VAL A 832 32.00 -14.56 7.06
CA VAL A 832 31.55 -13.18 6.90
C VAL A 832 31.62 -12.50 8.28
N LYS A 833 32.15 -11.29 8.34
CA LYS A 833 32.35 -10.51 9.56
C LYS A 833 31.07 -10.47 10.41
N ASN A 834 31.24 -10.58 11.73
CA ASN A 834 30.19 -10.74 12.76
C ASN A 834 29.35 -12.04 12.68
N ASN A 835 29.52 -12.86 11.65
CA ASN A 835 28.96 -14.21 11.56
C ASN A 835 27.43 -14.25 11.75
N SER A 836 26.70 -13.28 11.19
CA SER A 836 25.23 -13.21 11.20
C SER A 836 24.61 -13.93 9.99
N GLN A 837 23.38 -14.44 10.12
CA GLN A 837 22.67 -15.07 9.00
C GLN A 837 22.48 -14.08 7.83
N THR A 838 22.11 -12.84 8.12
CA THR A 838 21.89 -11.80 7.11
C THR A 838 23.18 -11.42 6.38
N GLY A 839 24.32 -11.35 7.08
CA GLY A 839 25.62 -11.10 6.44
C GLY A 839 25.96 -12.15 5.39
N TYR A 840 25.75 -13.44 5.69
CA TYR A 840 25.92 -14.51 4.71
C TYR A 840 24.87 -14.47 3.59
N ALA A 841 23.60 -14.22 3.93
CA ALA A 841 22.51 -14.14 2.95
C ALA A 841 22.75 -13.04 1.92
N LEU A 842 23.27 -11.87 2.33
CA LEU A 842 23.68 -10.80 1.43
C LEU A 842 24.91 -11.19 0.59
N ALA A 843 25.97 -11.67 1.24
CA ALA A 843 27.22 -12.02 0.58
C ALA A 843 27.03 -13.05 -0.55
N LEU A 844 26.20 -14.06 -0.30
CA LEU A 844 25.88 -15.11 -1.26
C LEU A 844 24.75 -14.67 -2.19
N GLY A 845 23.62 -14.22 -1.65
CA GLY A 845 22.40 -13.90 -2.40
C GLY A 845 22.60 -12.81 -3.45
N MET A 846 23.41 -11.78 -3.16
CA MET A 846 23.72 -10.67 -4.08
C MET A 846 25.01 -10.85 -4.90
N ASP A 847 25.59 -12.06 -4.94
CA ASP A 847 26.83 -12.34 -5.70
C ASP A 847 28.01 -11.44 -5.30
N LEU A 848 28.18 -11.15 -3.99
CA LEU A 848 29.20 -10.20 -3.53
C LEU A 848 30.61 -10.80 -3.49
N ILE A 849 30.73 -12.13 -3.46
CA ILE A 849 32.01 -12.85 -3.41
C ILE A 849 32.35 -13.33 -4.84
N PRO A 850 33.38 -12.77 -5.50
CA PRO A 850 33.70 -13.14 -6.88
C PRO A 850 34.41 -14.50 -7.02
N ASP A 851 35.19 -14.91 -6.01
CA ASP A 851 35.95 -16.17 -6.03
C ASP A 851 35.04 -17.37 -5.68
N PRO A 852 34.81 -18.30 -6.62
CA PRO A 852 33.97 -19.48 -6.37
C PRO A 852 34.46 -20.36 -5.22
N ALA A 853 35.78 -20.46 -5.00
CA ALA A 853 36.33 -21.26 -3.90
C ALA A 853 36.03 -20.60 -2.54
N LEU A 854 35.97 -19.28 -2.49
CA LEU A 854 35.56 -18.55 -1.30
C LEU A 854 34.04 -18.61 -1.08
N VAL A 855 33.24 -18.63 -2.15
CA VAL A 855 31.78 -18.89 -2.09
C VAL A 855 31.49 -20.24 -1.43
N GLU A 856 32.19 -21.32 -1.80
CA GLU A 856 32.00 -22.64 -1.19
C GLU A 856 32.29 -22.63 0.32
N LYS A 857 33.39 -21.97 0.71
CA LYS A 857 33.75 -21.81 2.13
C LYS A 857 32.72 -20.97 2.89
N ALA A 858 32.28 -19.85 2.32
CA ALA A 858 31.26 -18.99 2.92
C ALA A 858 29.91 -19.72 3.03
N GLY A 859 29.54 -20.52 2.02
CA GLY A 859 28.37 -21.39 2.07
C GLY A 859 28.46 -22.42 3.20
N SER A 860 29.62 -23.05 3.38
CA SER A 860 29.86 -23.99 4.49
C SER A 860 29.72 -23.30 5.86
N LYS A 861 30.23 -22.08 6.00
CA LYS A 861 30.09 -21.27 7.23
C LYS A 861 28.65 -20.82 7.48
N PHE A 862 27.94 -20.45 6.42
CA PHE A 862 26.53 -20.09 6.49
C PHE A 862 25.67 -21.28 6.98
N VAL A 863 25.86 -22.47 6.40
CA VAL A 863 25.19 -23.69 6.85
C VAL A 863 25.52 -24.01 8.32
N ALA A 864 26.78 -23.87 8.72
CA ALA A 864 27.18 -24.06 10.11
C ALA A 864 26.51 -23.04 11.05
N LYS A 865 26.39 -21.77 10.64
CA LYS A 865 25.68 -20.72 11.39
C LYS A 865 24.19 -21.06 11.56
N LEU A 866 23.53 -21.52 10.50
CA LEU A 866 22.12 -21.96 10.57
C LEU A 866 21.94 -23.15 11.51
N ALA A 867 22.88 -24.09 11.54
CA ALA A 867 22.81 -25.25 12.42
C ALA A 867 22.83 -24.86 13.92
N LEU A 868 23.44 -23.73 14.30
CA LEU A 868 23.44 -23.24 15.69
C LEU A 868 22.05 -22.87 16.21
N THR A 869 21.09 -22.63 15.33
CA THR A 869 19.70 -22.30 15.66
C THR A 869 18.72 -23.39 15.22
N ASP A 870 19.21 -24.62 15.05
CA ASP A 870 18.47 -25.73 14.45
C ASP A 870 17.74 -25.33 13.16
N TYR A 871 18.45 -24.56 12.32
CA TYR A 871 17.95 -24.07 11.05
C TYR A 871 16.70 -23.18 11.19
N HIS A 872 16.49 -22.53 12.33
CA HIS A 872 15.54 -21.44 12.45
C HIS A 872 16.17 -20.13 11.98
N LEU A 873 15.35 -19.31 11.33
CA LEU A 873 15.75 -17.98 10.89
C LEU A 873 16.02 -17.07 12.10
N ARG A 874 16.95 -16.13 11.92
CA ARG A 874 17.22 -15.02 12.85
C ARG A 874 17.23 -13.67 12.14
N THR A 875 16.94 -13.67 10.84
CA THR A 875 16.96 -12.51 9.95
C THR A 875 15.79 -11.57 10.21
N GLY A 876 16.05 -10.28 10.02
CA GLY A 876 15.07 -9.21 9.96
C GLY A 876 14.58 -8.96 8.54
N PHE A 877 14.12 -7.74 8.28
CA PHE A 877 13.50 -7.33 7.01
C PHE A 877 14.42 -7.48 5.79
N ILE A 878 15.69 -7.07 5.90
CA ILE A 878 16.64 -7.09 4.79
C ILE A 878 17.14 -8.52 4.52
N GLY A 879 17.42 -9.28 5.57
CA GLY A 879 17.97 -10.63 5.42
C GLY A 879 16.97 -11.67 4.93
N THR A 880 15.71 -11.58 5.37
CA THR A 880 14.69 -12.62 5.12
C THR A 880 14.43 -12.88 3.63
N PRO A 881 14.27 -11.87 2.74
CA PRO A 881 14.07 -12.09 1.31
C PRO A 881 15.22 -12.85 0.63
N LEU A 882 16.44 -12.80 1.18
CA LEU A 882 17.64 -13.38 0.58
C LEU A 882 18.07 -14.70 1.22
N LEU A 883 17.46 -15.08 2.35
CA LEU A 883 17.85 -16.25 3.12
C LEU A 883 17.73 -17.57 2.33
N LEU A 884 16.55 -17.83 1.75
CA LEU A 884 16.33 -19.03 0.93
C LEU A 884 17.04 -18.94 -0.44
N PRO A 885 17.03 -17.80 -1.17
CA PRO A 885 17.84 -17.64 -2.37
C PRO A 885 19.32 -17.95 -2.17
N ALA A 886 19.92 -17.49 -1.06
CA ALA A 886 21.33 -17.77 -0.74
C ALA A 886 21.60 -19.27 -0.55
N LEU A 887 20.68 -20.01 0.07
CA LEU A 887 20.77 -21.46 0.22
C LEU A 887 20.66 -22.19 -1.13
N SER A 888 19.69 -21.83 -1.96
CA SER A 888 19.54 -22.40 -3.30
C SER A 888 20.79 -22.19 -4.15
N LYS A 889 21.41 -21.01 -4.05
CA LYS A 889 22.61 -20.65 -4.80
C LYS A 889 23.83 -21.50 -4.48
N ILE A 890 23.94 -21.98 -3.24
CA ILE A 890 25.00 -22.90 -2.82
C ILE A 890 24.58 -24.38 -2.92
N GLY A 891 23.50 -24.67 -3.66
CA GLY A 891 23.00 -26.03 -3.90
C GLY A 891 22.32 -26.67 -2.69
N ARG A 892 21.82 -25.87 -1.73
CA ARG A 892 21.19 -26.34 -0.48
C ARG A 892 19.69 -26.08 -0.44
N ASP A 893 18.99 -26.42 -1.53
CA ASP A 893 17.52 -26.41 -1.59
C ASP A 893 16.89 -27.29 -0.51
N ASP A 894 17.56 -28.38 -0.11
CA ASP A 894 17.16 -29.23 1.01
C ASP A 894 17.01 -28.43 2.32
N LEU A 895 17.93 -27.52 2.60
CA LEU A 895 17.87 -26.64 3.76
C LEU A 895 16.87 -25.51 3.55
N ALA A 896 16.76 -24.95 2.35
CA ALA A 896 15.77 -23.92 2.05
C ALA A 896 14.34 -24.44 2.35
N TYR A 897 14.03 -25.65 1.88
CA TYR A 897 12.79 -26.34 2.22
C TYR A 897 12.67 -26.67 3.70
N LYS A 898 13.75 -27.11 4.36
CA LYS A 898 13.73 -27.38 5.81
C LYS A 898 13.30 -26.13 6.59
N MET A 899 13.88 -24.97 6.28
CA MET A 899 13.54 -23.70 6.94
C MET A 899 12.11 -23.26 6.61
N LEU A 900 11.70 -23.36 5.35
CA LEU A 900 10.36 -22.98 4.90
C LEU A 900 9.24 -23.81 5.56
N LEU A 901 9.52 -25.08 5.88
CA LEU A 901 8.55 -26.04 6.43
C LEU A 901 8.58 -26.15 7.97
N HIS A 902 9.46 -25.39 8.65
CA HIS A 902 9.42 -25.30 10.12
C HIS A 902 8.06 -24.77 10.61
N LYS A 903 7.59 -25.30 11.74
CA LYS A 903 6.27 -24.99 12.32
C LYS A 903 6.33 -24.40 13.71
N ASP A 904 7.49 -24.46 14.34
CA ASP A 904 7.80 -23.88 15.64
C ASP A 904 8.53 -22.53 15.49
N TYR A 905 8.58 -21.79 16.59
CA TYR A 905 9.09 -20.43 16.62
C TYR A 905 10.62 -20.40 16.52
N PRO A 906 11.22 -19.50 15.73
CA PRO A 906 10.61 -18.57 14.75
C PRO A 906 10.53 -19.16 13.33
N SER A 907 9.36 -19.13 12.70
CA SER A 907 9.18 -19.56 11.30
C SER A 907 7.88 -19.01 10.69
N TRP A 908 7.76 -19.04 9.35
CA TRP A 908 6.49 -18.77 8.67
C TRP A 908 5.41 -19.80 9.06
N GLY A 909 5.78 -21.07 9.23
CA GLY A 909 4.84 -22.12 9.62
C GLY A 909 4.33 -21.95 11.06
N TYR A 910 5.09 -21.29 11.94
CA TYR A 910 4.61 -20.89 13.27
C TYR A 910 3.45 -19.90 13.20
N GLU A 911 3.52 -18.88 12.34
CA GLU A 911 2.41 -17.94 12.11
C GLU A 911 1.16 -18.70 11.61
N VAL A 912 1.35 -19.55 10.60
CA VAL A 912 0.27 -20.36 10.01
C VAL A 912 -0.35 -21.30 11.05
N ALA A 913 0.47 -22.00 11.84
CA ALA A 913 0.01 -22.88 12.91
C ALA A 913 -0.71 -22.11 14.03
N GLY A 914 -0.32 -20.86 14.27
CA GLY A 914 -1.00 -19.92 15.16
C GLY A 914 -2.33 -19.37 14.62
N GLY A 915 -2.75 -19.78 13.42
CA GLY A 915 -4.02 -19.37 12.81
C GLY A 915 -3.95 -18.04 12.05
N ALA A 916 -2.74 -17.59 11.68
CA ALA A 916 -2.55 -16.41 10.85
C ALA A 916 -3.21 -16.59 9.48
N THR A 917 -3.91 -15.53 9.04
CA THR A 917 -4.50 -15.43 7.70
C THR A 917 -3.87 -14.32 6.86
N THR A 918 -2.84 -13.69 7.41
CA THR A 918 -2.02 -12.58 6.91
C THR A 918 -0.63 -12.76 7.49
N MET A 919 0.38 -12.15 6.88
CA MET A 919 1.74 -12.09 7.42
C MET A 919 1.80 -11.15 8.62
N TRP A 920 2.54 -11.50 9.66
CA TRP A 920 2.70 -10.64 10.84
C TRP A 920 3.89 -9.68 10.70
N GLU A 921 3.89 -8.59 11.46
CA GLU A 921 5.01 -7.64 11.51
C GLU A 921 6.24 -8.23 12.19
N ARG A 922 6.04 -9.10 13.18
CA ARG A 922 7.10 -9.77 13.92
C ARG A 922 6.91 -11.28 13.87
N TRP A 923 8.02 -12.01 13.86
CA TRP A 923 8.02 -13.46 14.09
C TRP A 923 7.38 -13.88 15.42
N ASN A 924 7.35 -12.97 16.39
CA ASN A 924 6.77 -13.14 17.72
C ASN A 924 5.58 -12.21 17.99
N SER A 925 4.81 -11.83 16.97
CA SER A 925 3.58 -11.05 17.18
C SER A 925 2.61 -11.73 18.16
N ILE A 926 2.58 -13.06 18.11
CA ILE A 926 2.15 -13.93 19.22
C ILE A 926 3.37 -14.67 19.74
N MET A 927 3.65 -14.56 21.04
CA MET A 927 4.73 -15.27 21.73
C MET A 927 4.42 -16.76 21.88
N PRO A 928 5.42 -17.65 22.04
CA PRO A 928 5.20 -19.10 22.19
C PRO A 928 4.29 -19.50 23.37
N ASP A 929 4.14 -18.66 24.40
CA ASP A 929 3.23 -18.86 25.54
C ASP A 929 1.79 -18.36 25.29
N GLY A 930 1.53 -17.86 24.07
CA GLY A 930 0.26 -17.28 23.64
C GLY A 930 -0.03 -15.88 24.16
N SER A 931 0.95 -15.20 24.77
CA SER A 931 0.87 -13.74 25.01
C SER A 931 1.16 -12.96 23.72
N PHE A 932 0.78 -11.69 23.67
CA PHE A 932 1.08 -10.83 22.53
C PHE A 932 2.48 -10.22 22.64
N GLY A 933 3.14 -10.04 21.50
CA GLY A 933 4.40 -9.31 21.40
C GLY A 933 4.27 -7.81 21.76
N PRO A 934 5.40 -7.06 21.77
CA PRO A 934 5.46 -5.67 22.23
C PRO A 934 4.42 -4.74 21.57
N VAL A 935 3.50 -4.19 22.37
CA VAL A 935 2.30 -3.47 21.91
C VAL A 935 2.61 -2.17 21.15
N ASP A 936 3.75 -1.54 21.44
CA ASP A 936 4.21 -0.31 20.80
C ASP A 936 4.40 -0.46 19.29
N MET A 937 4.64 -1.69 18.80
CA MET A 937 4.74 -2.02 17.38
C MET A 937 4.47 -3.51 17.15
N ASN A 938 3.20 -3.89 16.99
CA ASN A 938 2.80 -5.30 16.78
C ASN A 938 1.54 -5.46 15.89
N SER A 939 1.72 -5.26 14.57
CA SER A 939 0.68 -5.52 13.55
C SER A 939 0.58 -7.00 13.19
N PHE A 940 -0.64 -7.48 12.96
CA PHE A 940 -0.89 -8.85 12.44
C PHE A 940 -1.12 -8.85 10.92
N ASN A 941 -0.78 -7.75 10.23
CA ASN A 941 -0.91 -7.62 8.79
C ASN A 941 0.19 -6.74 8.18
N HIS A 942 1.33 -7.34 7.88
CA HIS A 942 2.53 -6.69 7.37
C HIS A 942 3.19 -7.54 6.28
N TYR A 943 3.30 -7.07 5.04
CA TYR A 943 3.73 -7.95 3.95
C TYR A 943 5.23 -8.24 3.86
N ALA A 944 6.08 -7.57 4.65
CA ALA A 944 7.55 -7.64 4.53
C ALA A 944 8.09 -9.09 4.55
N TYR A 945 7.72 -9.89 5.55
CA TYR A 945 8.14 -11.31 5.63
C TYR A 945 7.45 -12.21 4.61
N GLY A 946 6.43 -11.70 3.92
CA GLY A 946 5.84 -12.33 2.74
C GLY A 946 6.76 -12.32 1.52
N ALA A 947 7.90 -11.61 1.55
CA ALA A 947 8.88 -11.59 0.47
C ALA A 947 9.46 -12.98 0.11
N VAL A 948 9.31 -13.98 1.01
CA VAL A 948 9.61 -15.39 0.71
C VAL A 948 8.81 -15.93 -0.48
N GLY A 949 7.68 -15.31 -0.81
CA GLY A 949 6.85 -15.66 -1.96
C GLY A 949 7.65 -15.65 -3.28
N ASP A 950 8.59 -14.72 -3.45
CA ASP A 950 9.47 -14.67 -4.62
C ASP A 950 10.23 -15.99 -4.82
N TRP A 951 10.90 -16.48 -3.77
CA TRP A 951 11.56 -17.79 -3.79
C TRP A 951 10.57 -18.92 -4.06
N MET A 952 9.39 -18.90 -3.44
CA MET A 952 8.38 -19.94 -3.66
C MET A 952 7.91 -20.00 -5.12
N PHE A 953 7.68 -18.86 -5.77
CA PHE A 953 7.30 -18.81 -7.19
C PHE A 953 8.46 -19.27 -8.10
N GLN A 954 9.68 -18.84 -7.81
CA GLN A 954 10.86 -19.17 -8.62
C GLN A 954 11.31 -20.62 -8.47
N ASN A 955 11.20 -21.21 -7.27
CA ASN A 955 11.76 -22.52 -6.97
C ASN A 955 10.68 -23.61 -6.91
N ILE A 956 9.53 -23.38 -6.26
CA ILE A 956 8.43 -24.38 -6.23
C ILE A 956 7.63 -24.30 -7.53
N GLY A 957 7.24 -23.09 -7.94
CA GLY A 957 6.60 -22.85 -9.23
C GLY A 957 7.57 -23.05 -10.40
N GLY A 958 8.85 -22.83 -10.16
CA GLY A 958 9.90 -22.91 -11.18
C GLY A 958 9.95 -21.69 -12.09
N LEU A 959 9.18 -20.63 -11.87
CA LEU A 959 8.97 -19.56 -12.86
C LEU A 959 9.85 -18.35 -12.55
N SER A 960 10.78 -18.00 -13.43
CA SER A 960 11.55 -16.75 -13.31
C SER A 960 11.88 -16.11 -14.66
N ALA A 961 12.15 -14.80 -14.65
CA ALA A 961 12.50 -14.05 -15.84
C ALA A 961 14.02 -14.12 -16.11
N ILE A 962 14.42 -14.53 -17.32
CA ILE A 962 15.80 -14.35 -17.79
C ILE A 962 15.91 -12.94 -18.39
N GLU A 963 15.01 -12.61 -19.30
CA GLU A 963 14.86 -11.27 -19.87
C GLU A 963 13.64 -10.54 -19.28
N PRO A 964 13.68 -9.19 -19.17
CA PRO A 964 12.58 -8.40 -18.62
C PRO A 964 11.24 -8.70 -19.30
N GLY A 965 10.17 -8.78 -18.51
CA GLY A 965 8.82 -9.08 -18.99
C GLY A 965 8.59 -10.53 -19.38
N TYR A 966 9.53 -11.44 -19.10
CA TYR A 966 9.47 -12.86 -19.47
C TYR A 966 9.54 -13.09 -20.99
N LYS A 967 10.25 -12.22 -21.73
CA LYS A 967 10.53 -12.45 -23.16
C LYS A 967 11.32 -13.75 -23.38
N ARG A 968 12.28 -13.99 -22.48
CA ARG A 968 12.92 -15.27 -22.20
C ARG A 968 12.73 -15.59 -20.72
N SER A 969 12.30 -16.80 -20.43
CA SER A 969 11.98 -17.26 -19.06
C SER A 969 12.74 -18.52 -18.69
N ARG A 970 12.91 -18.78 -17.41
CA ARG A 970 13.38 -20.05 -16.86
C ARG A 970 12.18 -20.77 -16.24
N ILE A 971 12.10 -22.07 -16.48
CA ILE A 971 11.15 -23.01 -15.87
C ILE A 971 11.97 -24.12 -15.21
N ALA A 972 12.25 -23.97 -13.93
CA ALA A 972 13.15 -24.84 -13.18
C ALA A 972 12.61 -25.15 -11.76
N PRO A 973 11.61 -26.04 -11.63
CA PRO A 973 11.12 -26.43 -10.32
C PRO A 973 12.19 -27.20 -9.53
N ALA A 974 12.56 -26.68 -8.36
CA ALA A 974 13.44 -27.32 -7.40
C ALA A 974 12.63 -28.33 -6.57
N LEU A 975 12.80 -29.63 -6.84
CA LEU A 975 12.11 -30.68 -6.12
C LEU A 975 12.67 -30.84 -4.70
N GLY A 976 11.82 -30.90 -3.68
CA GLY A 976 12.28 -31.04 -2.29
C GLY A 976 11.15 -30.94 -1.26
N GLY A 977 11.52 -30.92 0.02
CA GLY A 977 10.57 -30.70 1.12
C GLY A 977 9.47 -31.75 1.26
N ASN A 978 9.67 -32.96 0.73
CA ASN A 978 8.65 -34.02 0.61
C ASN A 978 7.40 -33.61 -0.21
N LEU A 979 7.51 -32.56 -1.01
CA LEU A 979 6.43 -32.17 -1.92
C LEU A 979 6.32 -33.20 -3.06
N THR A 980 5.09 -33.64 -3.31
CA THR A 980 4.76 -34.61 -4.37
C THR A 980 4.14 -33.95 -5.60
N GLU A 981 3.59 -32.75 -5.42
CA GLU A 981 3.08 -31.93 -6.51
C GLU A 981 3.32 -30.44 -6.26
N GLY A 982 3.47 -29.69 -7.35
CA GLY A 982 3.58 -28.23 -7.33
C GLY A 982 3.11 -27.63 -8.65
N SER A 983 2.54 -26.44 -8.60
CA SER A 983 2.16 -25.69 -9.80
C SER A 983 2.27 -24.20 -9.61
N GLY A 984 2.86 -23.52 -10.58
CA GLY A 984 2.91 -22.07 -10.70
C GLY A 984 2.28 -21.61 -12.01
N THR A 985 1.50 -20.54 -11.96
CA THR A 985 1.00 -19.83 -13.15
C THR A 985 1.32 -18.36 -13.05
N LEU A 986 1.68 -17.73 -14.16
CA LEU A 986 1.88 -16.29 -14.26
C LEU A 986 1.32 -15.77 -15.59
N LYS A 987 0.37 -14.84 -15.53
CA LYS A 987 -0.10 -14.08 -16.69
C LYS A 987 0.89 -12.95 -16.94
N THR A 988 1.90 -13.23 -17.76
CA THR A 988 2.87 -12.23 -18.19
C THR A 988 2.22 -11.25 -19.18
N VAL A 989 2.94 -10.18 -19.51
CA VAL A 989 2.56 -9.25 -20.58
C VAL A 989 2.43 -9.91 -21.96
N TYR A 990 2.99 -11.11 -22.16
CA TYR A 990 2.88 -11.89 -23.39
C TYR A 990 1.73 -12.93 -23.35
N GLY A 991 1.29 -13.34 -22.16
CA GLY A 991 0.26 -14.36 -21.95
C GLY A 991 0.59 -15.30 -20.79
N LEU A 992 -0.08 -16.45 -20.73
CA LEU A 992 0.13 -17.43 -19.66
C LEU A 992 1.49 -18.13 -19.80
N LEU A 993 2.34 -17.97 -18.79
CA LEU A 993 3.48 -18.83 -18.47
C LEU A 993 3.07 -19.77 -17.33
N SER A 994 3.28 -21.07 -17.46
CA SER A 994 2.92 -22.00 -16.39
C SER A 994 3.82 -23.21 -16.30
N SER A 995 3.96 -23.72 -15.09
CA SER A 995 4.62 -24.97 -14.74
C SER A 995 3.70 -25.75 -13.81
N LYS A 996 3.51 -27.04 -14.09
CA LYS A 996 2.85 -27.98 -13.18
C LYS A 996 3.65 -29.27 -13.16
N TRP A 997 4.10 -29.67 -11.99
CA TRP A 997 4.87 -30.88 -11.83
C TRP A 997 4.28 -31.82 -10.78
N SER A 998 4.54 -33.11 -10.95
CA SER A 998 4.30 -34.15 -9.95
C SER A 998 5.44 -35.16 -9.97
N THR A 999 5.73 -35.76 -8.82
CA THR A 999 6.77 -36.80 -8.69
C THR A 999 6.14 -38.16 -8.38
N GLY A 1000 6.69 -39.23 -8.97
CA GLY A 1000 6.25 -40.61 -8.72
C GLY A 1000 7.29 -41.61 -9.22
N ASN A 1001 7.58 -42.66 -8.43
CA ASN A 1001 8.58 -43.70 -8.75
C ASN A 1001 9.97 -43.16 -9.16
N GLY A 1002 10.39 -42.02 -8.61
CA GLY A 1002 11.68 -41.38 -8.93
C GLY A 1002 11.70 -40.58 -10.24
N ALA A 1003 10.57 -40.43 -10.93
CA ALA A 1003 10.43 -39.63 -12.15
C ALA A 1003 9.58 -38.37 -11.89
N ILE A 1004 9.83 -37.32 -12.68
CA ILE A 1004 9.02 -36.09 -12.73
C ILE A 1004 8.12 -36.14 -13.98
N ASP A 1005 6.86 -35.71 -13.84
CA ASP A 1005 5.98 -35.29 -14.96
C ASP A 1005 5.83 -33.77 -14.85
N LEU A 1006 6.35 -33.02 -15.82
CA LEU A 1006 6.39 -31.55 -15.85
C LEU A 1006 5.64 -31.02 -17.09
N LYS A 1007 4.53 -30.35 -16.85
CA LYS A 1007 3.70 -29.69 -17.88
C LYS A 1007 4.01 -28.21 -17.93
N VAL A 1008 4.30 -27.73 -19.12
CA VAL A 1008 4.78 -26.37 -19.38
C VAL A 1008 3.89 -25.68 -20.40
N THR A 1009 3.55 -24.42 -20.15
CA THR A 1009 2.96 -23.52 -21.15
C THR A 1009 3.83 -22.27 -21.30
N VAL A 1010 4.18 -21.94 -22.54
CA VAL A 1010 4.98 -20.75 -22.89
C VAL A 1010 4.15 -19.85 -23.82
N PRO A 1011 4.00 -18.55 -23.52
CA PRO A 1011 3.16 -17.66 -24.33
C PRO A 1011 3.75 -17.38 -25.72
N VAL A 1012 2.89 -17.01 -26.67
CA VAL A 1012 3.30 -16.69 -28.05
C VAL A 1012 4.32 -15.56 -28.06
N ASN A 1013 5.31 -15.66 -28.95
CA ASN A 1013 6.40 -14.68 -29.10
C ASN A 1013 7.39 -14.64 -27.91
N THR A 1014 7.43 -15.67 -27.06
CA THR A 1014 8.47 -15.86 -26.04
C THR A 1014 9.13 -17.24 -26.15
N VAL A 1015 10.22 -17.42 -25.41
CA VAL A 1015 10.94 -18.69 -25.24
C VAL A 1015 11.15 -19.00 -23.76
N ALA A 1016 11.36 -20.27 -23.43
CA ALA A 1016 11.69 -20.71 -22.07
C ALA A 1016 12.86 -21.71 -22.05
N GLU A 1017 13.74 -21.58 -21.05
CA GLU A 1017 14.68 -22.62 -20.64
C GLU A 1017 14.01 -23.52 -19.60
N VAL A 1018 13.71 -24.75 -19.97
CA VAL A 1018 13.08 -25.76 -19.12
C VAL A 1018 14.17 -26.67 -18.55
N HIS A 1019 14.32 -26.68 -17.23
CA HIS A 1019 15.24 -27.57 -16.52
C HIS A 1019 14.45 -28.79 -16.06
N VAL A 1020 14.78 -29.96 -16.60
CA VAL A 1020 14.17 -31.24 -16.22
C VAL A 1020 15.17 -32.04 -15.38
N PRO A 1021 14.92 -32.27 -14.08
CA PRO A 1021 15.79 -33.06 -13.23
C PRO A 1021 16.01 -34.47 -13.81
N ALA A 1022 17.23 -34.77 -14.24
CA ALA A 1022 17.59 -36.02 -14.90
C ALA A 1022 19.12 -36.20 -14.90
N ARG A 1023 19.58 -37.45 -14.75
CA ARG A 1023 21.03 -37.77 -14.75
C ARG A 1023 21.67 -37.59 -16.12
N THR A 1024 20.94 -37.91 -17.17
CA THR A 1024 21.39 -37.78 -18.56
C THR A 1024 20.27 -37.15 -19.39
N ARG A 1025 20.63 -36.45 -20.46
CA ARG A 1025 19.64 -35.89 -21.40
C ARG A 1025 18.78 -36.97 -22.05
N SER A 1026 19.34 -38.16 -22.25
CA SER A 1026 18.67 -39.30 -22.91
C SER A 1026 17.48 -39.81 -22.10
N ALA A 1027 17.50 -39.63 -20.77
CA ALA A 1027 16.38 -39.98 -19.90
C ALA A 1027 15.14 -39.10 -20.13
N VAL A 1028 15.28 -37.91 -20.72
CA VAL A 1028 14.19 -36.94 -20.81
C VAL A 1028 13.32 -37.20 -22.04
N THR A 1029 12.01 -37.22 -21.81
CA THR A 1029 10.99 -37.36 -22.84
C THR A 1029 10.15 -36.10 -22.97
N GLU A 1030 9.64 -35.81 -24.17
CA GLU A 1030 8.54 -34.87 -24.43
C GLU A 1030 7.38 -35.63 -25.06
N GLY A 1031 6.19 -35.55 -24.45
CA GLY A 1031 5.01 -36.29 -24.93
C GLY A 1031 5.24 -37.81 -25.03
N GLY A 1032 6.11 -38.36 -24.17
CA GLY A 1032 6.45 -39.79 -24.13
C GLY A 1032 7.47 -40.26 -25.18
N ARG A 1033 8.14 -39.35 -25.90
CA ARG A 1033 9.22 -39.66 -26.85
C ARG A 1033 10.51 -38.95 -26.43
N PRO A 1034 11.71 -39.41 -26.84
CA PRO A 1034 12.95 -38.71 -26.53
C PRO A 1034 12.86 -37.21 -26.84
N ALA A 1035 13.19 -36.36 -25.88
CA ALA A 1035 12.98 -34.91 -26.00
C ALA A 1035 13.78 -34.29 -27.16
N ASP A 1036 14.95 -34.84 -27.47
CA ASP A 1036 15.80 -34.42 -28.60
C ASP A 1036 15.12 -34.63 -29.98
N ALA A 1037 14.15 -35.53 -30.07
CA ALA A 1037 13.38 -35.78 -31.29
C ALA A 1037 12.11 -34.91 -31.38
N ALA A 1038 11.77 -34.14 -30.34
CA ALA A 1038 10.54 -33.37 -30.27
C ALA A 1038 10.65 -32.03 -31.02
N LYS A 1039 9.65 -31.73 -31.85
CA LYS A 1039 9.62 -30.50 -32.64
C LYS A 1039 9.50 -29.27 -31.73
N GLY A 1040 10.42 -28.32 -31.90
CA GLY A 1040 10.44 -27.06 -31.16
C GLY A 1040 11.08 -27.17 -29.77
N VAL A 1041 11.76 -28.29 -29.50
CA VAL A 1041 12.56 -28.53 -28.29
C VAL A 1041 14.02 -28.61 -28.71
N ARG A 1042 14.88 -27.86 -28.04
CA ARG A 1042 16.32 -27.82 -28.33
C ARG A 1042 17.11 -28.04 -27.04
N PHE A 1043 17.82 -29.16 -26.93
CA PHE A 1043 18.75 -29.37 -25.84
C PHE A 1043 19.84 -28.29 -25.84
N LEU A 1044 20.14 -27.75 -24.66
CA LEU A 1044 21.18 -26.75 -24.48
C LEU A 1044 22.41 -27.36 -23.79
N ARG A 1045 22.20 -27.97 -22.60
CA ARG A 1045 23.27 -28.46 -21.72
C ARG A 1045 22.72 -29.32 -20.60
N MET A 1046 23.61 -30.09 -19.96
CA MET A 1046 23.40 -30.56 -18.58
C MET A 1046 23.88 -29.46 -17.62
N GLU A 1047 23.11 -29.17 -16.58
CA GLU A 1047 23.44 -28.17 -15.55
C GLU A 1047 22.77 -28.60 -14.25
N ASP A 1048 23.52 -28.63 -13.15
CA ASP A 1048 23.03 -28.88 -11.78
C ASP A 1048 22.11 -30.11 -11.64
N GLY A 1049 22.46 -31.22 -12.28
CA GLY A 1049 21.67 -32.47 -12.22
C GLY A 1049 20.36 -32.41 -13.03
N ALA A 1050 20.22 -31.45 -13.94
CA ALA A 1050 19.10 -31.33 -14.86
C ALA A 1050 19.56 -31.27 -16.33
N ALA A 1051 18.71 -31.77 -17.22
CA ALA A 1051 18.83 -31.53 -18.65
C ALA A 1051 18.06 -30.25 -18.99
N VAL A 1052 18.74 -29.29 -19.62
CA VAL A 1052 18.18 -27.97 -19.96
C VAL A 1052 17.79 -27.93 -21.43
N PHE A 1053 16.52 -27.60 -21.69
CA PHE A 1053 15.96 -27.47 -23.03
C PHE A 1053 15.42 -26.06 -23.27
N GLU A 1054 15.70 -25.48 -24.44
CA GLU A 1054 14.99 -24.30 -24.92
C GLU A 1054 13.74 -24.72 -25.69
N VAL A 1055 12.61 -24.12 -25.34
CA VAL A 1055 11.34 -24.29 -26.07
C VAL A 1055 10.76 -22.95 -26.48
N GLY A 1056 10.16 -22.91 -27.67
CA GLY A 1056 9.34 -21.78 -28.10
C GLY A 1056 7.95 -21.80 -27.46
N SER A 1057 7.10 -20.86 -27.86
CA SER A 1057 5.69 -20.82 -27.42
C SER A 1057 4.92 -22.14 -27.62
N GLY A 1058 3.93 -22.41 -26.76
CA GLY A 1058 3.09 -23.61 -26.84
C GLY A 1058 3.04 -24.39 -25.53
N SER A 1059 2.44 -25.58 -25.59
CA SER A 1059 2.33 -26.50 -24.46
C SER A 1059 3.20 -27.74 -24.67
N TYR A 1060 3.92 -28.12 -23.62
CA TYR A 1060 4.90 -29.22 -23.61
C TYR A 1060 4.68 -30.09 -22.36
N SER A 1061 5.01 -31.38 -22.45
CA SER A 1061 4.95 -32.33 -21.33
C SER A 1061 6.25 -33.08 -21.24
N PHE A 1062 7.10 -32.71 -20.28
CA PHE A 1062 8.38 -33.35 -20.03
C PHE A 1062 8.24 -34.47 -19.00
N GLY A 1063 8.92 -35.59 -19.24
CA GLY A 1063 8.98 -36.71 -18.32
C GLY A 1063 10.38 -37.31 -18.25
N VAL A 1064 10.64 -38.13 -17.23
CA VAL A 1064 11.90 -38.88 -17.11
C VAL A 1064 11.62 -40.37 -17.22
N ASP A 1065 12.27 -41.03 -18.19
CA ASP A 1065 12.20 -42.48 -18.41
C ASP A 1065 13.51 -43.14 -17.94
N THR A 1066 13.38 -44.09 -17.03
CA THR A 1066 14.52 -44.77 -16.40
C THR A 1066 15.24 -45.74 -17.35
N ALA A 1067 14.53 -46.33 -18.32
CA ALA A 1067 15.14 -47.22 -19.30
C ALA A 1067 15.98 -46.43 -20.30
N PHE A 1068 15.47 -45.29 -20.80
CA PHE A 1068 16.28 -44.39 -21.63
C PHE A 1068 17.45 -43.78 -20.86
N GLY A 1069 17.26 -43.49 -19.56
CA GLY A 1069 18.34 -43.04 -18.70
C GLY A 1069 19.48 -44.04 -18.60
N GLY A 1070 19.20 -45.32 -18.32
CA GLY A 1070 20.21 -46.37 -18.26
C GLY A 1070 20.93 -46.62 -19.59
N LEU A 1071 20.22 -46.51 -20.72
CA LEU A 1071 20.83 -46.59 -22.05
C LEU A 1071 21.78 -45.40 -22.30
N GLY A 1072 21.36 -44.19 -21.91
CA GLY A 1072 22.20 -42.99 -22.02
C GLY A 1072 23.46 -43.07 -21.17
N GLU A 1073 23.35 -43.51 -19.91
CA GLU A 1073 24.52 -43.71 -19.03
C GLU A 1073 25.51 -44.73 -19.63
N ALA A 1074 25.00 -45.81 -20.25
CA ALA A 1074 25.84 -46.79 -20.93
C ALA A 1074 26.50 -46.22 -22.21
N GLU A 1075 25.81 -45.36 -22.96
CA GLU A 1075 26.36 -44.67 -24.13
C GLU A 1075 27.45 -43.66 -23.74
N ASP A 1076 27.21 -42.86 -22.70
CA ASP A 1076 28.17 -41.90 -22.16
C ASP A 1076 29.43 -42.62 -21.67
N ALA A 1077 29.28 -43.69 -20.89
CA ALA A 1077 30.41 -44.52 -20.43
C ALA A 1077 31.19 -45.18 -21.60
N ALA A 1078 30.48 -45.64 -22.64
CA ALA A 1078 31.12 -46.17 -23.85
C ALA A 1078 31.84 -45.08 -24.66
N GLY A 1079 31.33 -43.85 -24.64
CA GLY A 1079 31.96 -42.67 -25.24
C GLY A 1079 33.25 -42.28 -24.50
N GLU A 1080 33.19 -42.15 -23.17
CA GLU A 1080 34.36 -41.88 -22.33
C GLU A 1080 35.46 -42.94 -22.53
N LEU A 1081 35.08 -44.22 -22.58
CA LEU A 1081 36.01 -45.30 -22.86
C LEU A 1081 36.62 -45.16 -24.27
N ARG A 1082 35.83 -44.79 -25.28
CA ARG A 1082 36.31 -44.59 -26.65
C ARG A 1082 37.28 -43.42 -26.75
N ASP A 1083 36.98 -42.31 -26.08
CA ASP A 1083 37.85 -41.14 -26.04
C ASP A 1083 39.17 -41.46 -25.33
N LEU A 1084 39.10 -42.18 -24.21
CA LEU A 1084 40.27 -42.70 -23.49
C LEU A 1084 41.13 -43.61 -24.38
N VAL A 1085 40.50 -44.54 -25.10
CA VAL A 1085 41.18 -45.44 -26.05
C VAL A 1085 41.79 -44.68 -27.22
N SER A 1086 41.09 -43.68 -27.77
CA SER A 1086 41.62 -42.85 -28.85
C SER A 1086 42.81 -41.98 -28.41
N GLY A 1087 42.83 -41.54 -27.15
CA GLY A 1087 43.97 -40.86 -26.53
C GLY A 1087 45.20 -41.75 -26.37
N LEU A 1088 45.03 -43.08 -26.25
CA LEU A 1088 46.12 -44.05 -26.19
C LEU A 1088 46.78 -44.33 -27.55
N ASP A 1089 46.10 -44.00 -28.66
CA ASP A 1089 46.53 -44.25 -30.05
C ASP A 1089 47.04 -42.98 -30.79
N ALA A 1090 47.06 -41.82 -30.12
CA ALA A 1090 47.58 -40.57 -30.72
C ALA A 1090 49.12 -40.63 -30.95
N PRO A 1091 49.66 -40.13 -32.09
CA PRO A 1091 51.10 -40.19 -32.37
C PRO A 1091 51.93 -39.39 -31.35
N GLY A 1092 52.71 -40.10 -30.52
CA GLY A 1092 53.49 -39.54 -29.42
C GLY A 1092 52.98 -39.88 -28.01
N ALA A 1093 51.92 -40.70 -27.87
CA ALA A 1093 51.29 -40.96 -26.57
C ALA A 1093 51.87 -42.18 -25.80
N TRP A 1094 52.35 -41.86 -24.58
CA TRP A 1094 52.53 -42.69 -23.38
C TRP A 1094 53.54 -43.85 -23.47
N THR A 1095 54.54 -43.79 -22.58
CA THR A 1095 55.49 -44.87 -22.29
C THR A 1095 54.77 -46.12 -21.75
N ALA A 1096 55.37 -47.30 -21.90
CA ALA A 1096 54.78 -48.56 -21.40
C ALA A 1096 54.42 -48.51 -19.89
N SER A 1097 55.17 -47.73 -19.12
CA SER A 1097 54.93 -47.43 -17.71
C SER A 1097 53.67 -46.59 -17.44
N GLU A 1098 53.34 -45.65 -18.33
CA GLU A 1098 52.13 -44.81 -18.21
C GLU A 1098 50.88 -45.59 -18.58
N LYS A 1099 50.98 -46.51 -19.55
CA LYS A 1099 49.90 -47.44 -19.92
C LYS A 1099 49.61 -48.44 -18.78
N ALA A 1100 50.63 -48.99 -18.14
CA ALA A 1100 50.47 -49.90 -17.00
C ALA A 1100 49.82 -49.21 -15.78
N ARG A 1101 50.19 -47.96 -15.51
CA ARG A 1101 49.67 -47.17 -14.37
C ARG A 1101 48.21 -46.76 -14.52
N GLN A 1102 47.72 -46.64 -15.76
CA GLN A 1102 46.31 -46.37 -16.05
C GLN A 1102 45.46 -47.65 -15.96
N VAL A 1103 46.01 -48.81 -16.32
CA VAL A 1103 45.37 -50.11 -16.08
C VAL A 1103 45.33 -50.44 -14.57
N GLU A 1104 46.35 -50.07 -13.78
CA GLU A 1104 46.33 -50.21 -12.31
C GLU A 1104 45.40 -49.24 -11.57
N LYS A 1105 45.03 -48.11 -12.20
CA LYS A 1105 44.01 -47.18 -11.66
C LYS A 1105 42.57 -47.61 -11.99
N GLY A 1106 42.42 -48.75 -12.67
CA GLY A 1106 41.17 -49.42 -13.03
C GLY A 1106 40.55 -48.87 -14.32
N LEU A 1107 39.99 -49.65 -15.25
CA LEU A 1107 39.43 -51.01 -15.19
C LEU A 1107 38.86 -51.44 -13.84
#